data_AF-A0ABD1JMU9-F1
#
_entry.id   AF-A0ABD1JMU9-F1
#
_cell.length_a   1.000
_cell.length_b   1.000
_cell.length_c   1.000
_cell.angle_alpha   90.00
_cell.angle_beta   90.00
_cell.angle_gamma   90.00
#
_symmetry.space_group_name_H-M   'P 1'
#
loop_
_entity.id
_entity.type
_entity.pdbx_description
1 polymer ?
#
loop_
_entity_poly.entity_id
_entity_poly.type
_entity_poly.pdbx_seq_one_letter_code
_entity_poly.pdbx_strand_id
1 'polypeptide(L)'
;MIREDENAIINISVSFDGTWQKRGFTSHYGIGVCIDILTGLVVDFEVLSSYCHTCTLRECARRDGKCTQEEFEEWRETHVDCVKNFSGSSKAMEQEVAKRMWGRSVYRHQLRYTEMLSDGDSAAFKEVVALNPYPGHVKVVKLECINHVHKRMGTALRKLCAEQRFSVQRALEVLGLLDGDNSDLDLSDNDDPILDENYQPPPEEQSSSEDEGDSSDEDPIPEPTEHSRGRRGIRWKVTPLTPNPAEYQHQDETDLDRHGWTPLDYFEQYIDRDLMVLISECSNVMSLSKTGDPLNMSVDEVYHFFGACILMSCIRYPTIRMYWSKALKITAITDKFTRARFFKLRGAIKVVIDDDVPEDLRTLDKFWKVRPFLDRILQGCKSLNRPDCASIDEQMIPFTGACPYRQYLPMKPNPVGIKNFVCATADGIVLDFELYQGTNALIEKVEEPEGLGLGSLVIERLCQTLHPGTKVYCDRFFTTIKGAQRMMEKKLYMTVDLAEKISNALSETGVKNLIQLSMDGPHVNWKAFSLLQKEIQKQVDKLLLNIGSCGLHILHNAFREGCKTTGWDIEHTLSSLYWLFHDCPARHEDFVTATGCSTVMLKFCKHRWLENVTVTGRALKLWPRPDLRREGTSRQTSGSKDQVF
;
A
#
# COMPACT_ATOMS: atom_id res chain seq x y z
N MET A 1 23.72 -25.80 -12.71
CA MET A 1 23.61 -26.89 -13.71
C MET A 1 25.00 -27.23 -14.20
N ILE A 2 25.35 -28.51 -14.16
CA ILE A 2 26.62 -29.06 -14.63
C ILE A 2 26.58 -29.07 -16.17
N ARG A 3 27.67 -28.64 -16.82
CA ARG A 3 27.82 -28.63 -18.27
C ARG A 3 27.89 -30.05 -18.80
N GLU A 4 26.91 -30.43 -19.60
CA GLU A 4 27.03 -31.48 -20.60
C GLU A 4 27.05 -30.76 -21.95
N ASP A 5 28.15 -30.93 -22.70
CA ASP A 5 28.56 -30.24 -23.94
C ASP A 5 29.07 -28.79 -23.86
N GLU A 6 30.39 -28.61 -24.02
CA GLU A 6 31.04 -27.30 -24.18
C GLU A 6 30.73 -26.60 -25.52
N ASN A 7 30.02 -27.26 -26.43
CA ASN A 7 29.59 -26.73 -27.73
C ASN A 7 28.07 -26.59 -27.87
N ALA A 8 27.31 -26.75 -26.79
CA ALA A 8 25.85 -26.60 -26.84
C ALA A 8 25.49 -25.11 -26.99
N ILE A 9 24.92 -24.72 -28.13
CA ILE A 9 24.35 -23.38 -28.34
C ILE A 9 23.17 -23.20 -27.38
N ILE A 10 23.26 -22.21 -26.49
CA ILE A 10 22.29 -21.99 -25.40
C ILE A 10 21.22 -20.99 -25.85
N ASN A 11 19.96 -21.29 -25.54
CA ASN A 11 18.86 -20.36 -25.73
C ASN A 11 18.72 -19.47 -24.49
N ILE A 12 18.66 -18.16 -24.69
CA ILE A 12 18.51 -17.18 -23.61
C ILE A 12 17.46 -16.14 -23.94
N SER A 13 16.95 -15.52 -22.89
CA SER A 13 16.01 -14.40 -22.94
C SER A 13 16.77 -13.11 -22.72
N VAL A 14 16.66 -12.14 -23.63
CA VAL A 14 17.43 -10.90 -23.59
C VAL A 14 16.53 -9.68 -23.51
N SER A 15 16.92 -8.74 -22.66
CA SER A 15 16.44 -7.36 -22.71
C SER A 15 17.22 -6.60 -23.77
N PHE A 16 16.53 -5.91 -24.65
CA PHE A 16 17.12 -5.08 -25.70
C PHE A 16 16.60 -3.66 -25.63
N ASP A 17 17.51 -2.71 -25.67
CA ASP A 17 17.19 -1.29 -25.73
C ASP A 17 18.26 -0.51 -26.49
N GLY A 18 17.84 0.58 -27.13
CA GLY A 18 18.66 1.55 -27.84
C GLY A 18 18.81 2.85 -27.05
N THR A 19 20.00 3.44 -27.05
CA THR A 19 20.21 4.81 -26.56
C THR A 19 21.04 5.64 -27.53
N TRP A 20 20.86 6.96 -27.46
CA TRP A 20 21.42 7.92 -28.38
C TRP A 20 22.24 8.98 -27.64
N GLN A 21 23.25 9.54 -28.31
CA GLN A 21 24.09 10.59 -27.75
C GLN A 21 23.30 11.84 -27.30
N LYS A 22 22.19 12.14 -27.97
CA LYS A 22 21.35 13.33 -27.69
C LYS A 22 19.89 12.92 -27.53
N ARG A 23 19.19 13.64 -26.65
CA ARG A 23 17.74 13.49 -26.45
C ARG A 23 17.00 14.01 -27.70
N GLY A 24 16.12 13.18 -28.28
CA GLY A 24 15.37 13.47 -29.51
C GLY A 24 15.86 12.69 -30.72
N PHE A 25 15.02 12.55 -31.75
CA PHE A 25 15.27 11.73 -32.94
C PHE A 25 16.29 12.34 -33.92
N THR A 26 17.33 13.03 -33.45
CA THR A 26 18.33 13.74 -34.27
C THR A 26 19.75 13.47 -33.80
N SER A 27 20.06 12.21 -33.45
CA SER A 27 21.41 11.81 -33.05
C SER A 27 22.22 11.21 -34.20
N HIS A 28 23.52 11.50 -34.21
CA HIS A 28 24.48 10.90 -35.13
C HIS A 28 25.00 9.53 -34.69
N TYR A 29 24.92 9.25 -33.39
CA TYR A 29 25.38 8.01 -32.77
C TYR A 29 24.22 7.35 -32.04
N GLY A 30 24.15 6.03 -32.17
CA GLY A 30 23.23 5.16 -31.41
C GLY A 30 23.98 3.94 -30.92
N ILE A 31 23.63 3.45 -29.75
CA ILE A 31 24.12 2.19 -29.21
C ILE A 31 22.91 1.32 -28.86
N GLY A 32 22.93 0.06 -29.25
CA GLY A 32 21.98 -0.92 -28.75
C GLY A 32 22.70 -1.98 -27.92
N VAL A 33 22.03 -2.44 -26.87
CA VAL A 33 22.60 -3.36 -25.89
C VAL A 33 21.64 -4.52 -25.66
N CYS A 34 22.18 -5.74 -25.60
CA CYS A 34 21.46 -6.95 -25.21
C CYS A 34 21.97 -7.37 -23.83
N ILE A 35 21.05 -7.51 -22.89
CA ILE A 35 21.32 -7.92 -21.52
C ILE A 35 20.55 -9.21 -21.27
N ASP A 36 21.23 -10.25 -20.80
CA ASP A 36 20.55 -11.49 -20.40
C ASP A 36 19.62 -11.22 -19.21
N ILE A 37 18.35 -11.60 -19.33
CA ILE A 37 17.31 -11.30 -18.34
C ILE A 37 17.58 -12.04 -17.02
N LEU A 38 18.16 -13.24 -17.09
CA LEU A 38 18.38 -14.07 -15.91
C LEU A 38 19.62 -13.64 -15.11
N THR A 39 20.72 -13.34 -15.80
CA THR A 39 22.00 -12.99 -15.14
C THR A 39 22.25 -11.50 -15.02
N GLY A 40 21.54 -10.66 -15.78
CA GLY A 40 21.77 -9.21 -15.85
C GLY A 40 23.08 -8.82 -16.55
N LEU A 41 23.76 -9.77 -17.20
CA LEU A 41 25.01 -9.52 -17.90
C LEU A 41 24.76 -8.97 -19.30
N VAL A 42 25.57 -7.98 -19.71
CA VAL A 42 25.61 -7.51 -21.10
C VAL A 42 26.19 -8.63 -21.96
N VAL A 43 25.37 -9.23 -22.82
CA VAL A 43 25.77 -10.35 -23.68
C VAL A 43 26.22 -9.88 -25.07
N ASP A 44 25.73 -8.73 -25.53
CA ASP A 44 26.15 -8.12 -26.78
C ASP A 44 25.85 -6.62 -26.79
N PHE A 45 26.58 -5.84 -27.59
CA PHE A 45 26.28 -4.43 -27.86
C PHE A 45 26.82 -4.01 -29.23
N GLU A 46 26.18 -3.05 -29.87
CA GLU A 46 26.64 -2.48 -31.14
C GLU A 46 26.50 -0.96 -31.13
N VAL A 47 27.54 -0.28 -31.60
CA VAL A 47 27.54 1.18 -31.79
C VAL A 47 27.40 1.49 -33.27
N LEU A 48 26.34 2.22 -33.63
CA LEU A 48 26.16 2.79 -34.95
C LEU A 48 26.51 4.27 -34.97
N SER A 49 27.20 4.67 -36.02
CA SER A 49 27.52 6.06 -36.34
C SER A 49 27.11 6.36 -37.77
N SER A 50 26.31 7.42 -37.91
CA SER A 50 26.00 8.06 -39.19
C SER A 50 26.99 9.17 -39.56
N TYR A 51 27.96 9.44 -38.68
CA TYR A 51 28.85 10.58 -38.77
C TYR A 51 30.31 10.14 -38.83
N CYS A 52 31.06 10.75 -39.76
CA CYS A 52 32.51 10.76 -39.77
C CYS A 52 32.95 12.21 -39.97
N HIS A 53 33.81 12.71 -39.08
CA HIS A 53 34.27 14.10 -39.13
C HIS A 53 35.01 14.39 -40.44
N THR A 54 35.92 13.49 -40.84
CA THR A 54 36.71 13.61 -42.05
C THR A 54 35.83 13.58 -43.32
N CYS A 55 34.84 12.68 -43.38
CA CYS A 55 33.86 12.69 -44.47
C CYS A 55 33.07 14.00 -44.53
N THR A 56 32.64 14.51 -43.37
CA THR A 56 31.87 15.76 -43.30
C THR A 56 32.67 16.95 -43.79
N LEU A 57 33.93 17.06 -43.36
CA LEU A 57 34.84 18.13 -43.82
C LEU A 57 35.08 18.05 -45.33
N ARG A 58 35.27 16.84 -45.88
CA ARG A 58 35.49 16.66 -47.31
C ARG A 58 34.23 16.93 -48.14
N GLU A 59 33.05 16.57 -47.63
CA GLU A 59 31.76 16.98 -48.23
C GLU A 59 31.54 18.50 -48.17
N CYS A 60 31.96 19.17 -47.11
CA CYS A 60 31.96 20.64 -47.06
C CYS A 60 32.92 21.24 -48.08
N ALA A 61 34.14 20.71 -48.20
CA ALA A 61 35.08 21.16 -49.23
C ALA A 61 34.53 20.97 -50.64
N ARG A 62 33.82 19.87 -50.91
CA ARG A 62 33.12 19.63 -52.17
C ARG A 62 32.00 20.66 -52.41
N ARG A 63 31.16 20.94 -51.39
CA ARG A 63 30.10 21.95 -51.47
C ARG A 63 30.63 23.38 -51.68
N ASP A 64 31.77 23.69 -51.08
CA ASP A 64 32.46 24.99 -51.22
C ASP A 64 33.23 25.12 -52.54
N GLY A 65 33.17 24.13 -53.44
CA GLY A 65 33.90 24.14 -54.72
C GLY A 65 35.41 23.95 -54.60
N LYS A 66 35.92 23.50 -53.44
CA LYS A 66 37.34 23.26 -53.16
C LYS A 66 37.80 21.83 -53.50
N CYS A 67 36.88 20.98 -53.95
CA CYS A 67 37.12 19.60 -54.34
C CYS A 67 36.08 19.20 -55.39
N THR A 68 36.50 18.55 -56.47
CA THR A 68 35.57 18.06 -57.51
C THR A 68 34.85 16.79 -57.04
N GLN A 69 33.80 16.38 -57.77
CA GLN A 69 33.08 15.14 -57.47
C GLN A 69 33.99 13.91 -57.61
N GLU A 70 34.83 13.88 -58.64
CA GLU A 70 35.78 12.80 -58.95
C GLU A 70 36.86 12.68 -57.86
N GLU A 71 37.44 13.80 -57.43
CA GLU A 71 38.41 13.84 -56.33
C GLU A 71 37.80 13.39 -54.98
N PHE A 72 36.51 13.66 -54.77
CA PHE A 72 35.79 13.22 -53.58
C PHE A 72 35.54 11.71 -53.58
N GLU A 73 35.20 11.14 -54.75
CA GLU A 73 34.97 9.71 -54.92
C GLU A 73 36.26 8.91 -54.78
N GLU A 74 37.36 9.35 -55.39
CA GLU A 74 38.69 8.74 -55.24
C GLU A 74 39.18 8.80 -53.78
N TRP A 75 38.98 9.94 -53.12
CA TRP A 75 39.27 10.08 -51.69
C TRP A 75 38.39 9.15 -50.83
N ARG A 76 37.11 9.01 -51.16
CA ARG A 76 36.18 8.17 -50.40
C ARG A 76 36.55 6.69 -50.51
N GLU A 77 37.00 6.23 -51.67
CA GLU A 77 37.48 4.86 -51.86
C GLU A 77 38.78 4.57 -51.09
N THR A 78 39.61 5.60 -50.88
CA THR A 78 40.87 5.49 -50.14
C THR A 78 40.75 5.86 -48.65
N HIS A 79 39.57 6.27 -48.17
CA HIS A 79 39.36 6.65 -46.78
C HIS A 79 39.19 5.43 -45.86
N VAL A 80 40.33 4.92 -45.38
CA VAL A 80 40.42 3.67 -44.61
C VAL A 80 39.87 3.79 -43.17
N ASP A 81 39.96 4.96 -42.55
CA ASP A 81 39.56 5.20 -41.14
C ASP A 81 38.13 5.75 -40.99
N CYS A 82 37.23 5.36 -41.89
CA CYS A 82 35.85 5.83 -41.84
C CYS A 82 35.09 5.22 -40.64
N VAL A 83 34.75 6.06 -39.66
CA VAL A 83 33.96 5.63 -38.48
C VAL A 83 32.45 5.58 -38.75
N LYS A 84 31.99 5.97 -39.95
CA LYS A 84 30.58 5.91 -40.34
C LYS A 84 30.24 4.49 -40.78
N ASN A 85 29.37 3.81 -40.04
CA ASN A 85 28.95 2.43 -40.29
C ASN A 85 27.43 2.29 -40.52
N PHE A 86 26.71 3.42 -40.59
CA PHE A 86 25.27 3.48 -40.84
C PHE A 86 24.88 4.70 -41.70
N SER A 87 23.91 4.53 -42.59
CA SER A 87 23.49 5.58 -43.54
C SER A 87 21.99 5.90 -43.47
N GLY A 88 21.27 5.36 -42.49
CA GLY A 88 19.84 5.62 -42.28
C GLY A 88 19.55 6.74 -41.27
N SER A 89 18.28 6.89 -40.90
CA SER A 89 17.84 7.84 -39.88
C SER A 89 18.20 7.36 -38.46
N SER A 90 18.33 8.29 -37.52
CA SER A 90 18.52 8.01 -36.09
C SER A 90 17.53 6.98 -35.52
N LYS A 91 16.25 7.05 -35.94
CA LYS A 91 15.18 6.09 -35.56
C LYS A 91 15.46 4.68 -36.07
N ALA A 92 16.03 4.56 -37.27
CA ALA A 92 16.33 3.26 -37.88
C ALA A 92 17.60 2.61 -37.30
N MET A 93 18.40 3.34 -36.50
CA MET A 93 19.61 2.78 -35.88
C MET A 93 19.28 1.63 -34.94
N GLU A 94 18.23 1.75 -34.14
CA GLU A 94 17.84 0.70 -33.18
C GLU A 94 17.45 -0.61 -33.89
N GLN A 95 16.65 -0.50 -34.96
CA GLN A 95 16.27 -1.62 -35.82
C GLN A 95 17.48 -2.32 -36.45
N GLU A 96 18.43 -1.52 -36.96
CA GLU A 96 19.65 -2.03 -37.57
C GLU A 96 20.58 -2.69 -36.54
N VAL A 97 20.69 -2.11 -35.34
CA VAL A 97 21.45 -2.71 -34.24
C VAL A 97 20.85 -4.06 -33.86
N ALA A 98 19.53 -4.14 -33.66
CA ALA A 98 18.85 -5.39 -33.35
C ALA A 98 19.13 -6.46 -34.42
N LYS A 99 19.00 -6.13 -35.70
CA LYS A 99 19.35 -7.04 -36.82
C LYS A 99 20.77 -7.57 -36.71
N ARG A 100 21.75 -6.69 -36.53
CA ARG A 100 23.17 -7.07 -36.46
C ARG A 100 23.46 -7.98 -35.27
N MET A 101 22.89 -7.68 -34.11
CA MET A 101 23.08 -8.44 -32.87
C MET A 101 22.46 -9.83 -32.95
N TRP A 102 21.20 -9.93 -33.39
CA TRP A 102 20.56 -11.23 -33.59
C TRP A 102 21.24 -12.05 -34.68
N GLY A 103 21.64 -11.42 -35.78
CA GLY A 103 22.37 -12.07 -36.87
C GLY A 103 23.73 -12.64 -36.47
N ARG A 104 24.36 -12.10 -35.43
CA ARG A 104 25.68 -12.56 -34.96
C ARG A 104 25.72 -13.37 -33.68
N SER A 105 24.63 -13.37 -32.93
CA SER A 105 24.48 -14.03 -31.63
C SER A 105 25.08 -15.44 -31.57
N VAL A 106 24.77 -16.31 -32.53
CA VAL A 106 25.25 -17.70 -32.53
C VAL A 106 26.74 -17.80 -32.83
N TYR A 107 27.23 -17.20 -33.92
CA TYR A 107 28.64 -17.37 -34.30
C TYR A 107 29.59 -16.61 -33.39
N ARG A 108 29.16 -15.48 -32.82
CA ARG A 108 30.00 -14.64 -31.97
C ARG A 108 29.96 -15.07 -30.52
N HIS A 109 28.78 -15.43 -30.01
CA HIS A 109 28.56 -15.64 -28.58
C HIS A 109 28.12 -17.06 -28.23
N GLN A 110 27.84 -17.92 -29.21
CA GLN A 110 27.27 -19.27 -29.01
C GLN A 110 25.92 -19.25 -28.27
N LEU A 111 25.15 -18.18 -28.46
CA LEU A 111 23.84 -17.96 -27.83
C LEU A 111 22.76 -17.75 -28.90
N ARG A 112 21.54 -18.25 -28.65
CA ARG A 112 20.33 -17.85 -29.36
C ARG A 112 19.49 -16.96 -28.46
N TYR A 113 19.18 -15.76 -28.93
CA TYR A 113 18.31 -14.79 -28.26
C TYR A 113 16.86 -15.09 -28.61
N THR A 114 16.24 -16.01 -27.88
CA THR A 114 14.93 -16.59 -28.22
C THR A 114 13.76 -15.74 -27.78
N GLU A 115 13.95 -14.92 -26.75
CA GLU A 115 12.95 -14.00 -26.23
C GLU A 115 13.55 -12.60 -26.16
N MET A 116 12.82 -11.62 -26.68
CA MET A 116 13.20 -10.20 -26.73
C MET A 116 12.28 -9.40 -25.81
N LEU A 117 12.78 -9.03 -24.63
CA LEU A 117 12.14 -8.04 -23.78
C LEU A 117 12.56 -6.65 -24.26
N SER A 118 11.63 -5.88 -24.81
CA SER A 118 11.89 -4.51 -25.27
C SER A 118 10.76 -3.59 -24.82
N ASP A 119 10.92 -2.30 -25.10
CA ASP A 119 9.84 -1.35 -24.91
C ASP A 119 8.67 -1.59 -25.89
N GLY A 120 7.61 -0.78 -25.74
CA GLY A 120 6.38 -0.94 -26.52
C GLY A 120 6.55 -0.69 -28.02
N ASP A 121 7.66 -0.11 -28.49
CA ASP A 121 7.90 0.10 -29.92
C ASP A 121 8.26 -1.22 -30.60
N SER A 122 7.43 -1.66 -31.55
CA SER A 122 7.54 -2.99 -32.17
C SER A 122 8.46 -3.03 -33.40
N ALA A 123 9.08 -1.90 -33.77
CA ALA A 123 9.80 -1.81 -35.03
C ALA A 123 11.09 -2.64 -35.07
N ALA A 124 11.89 -2.66 -34.00
CA ALA A 124 13.10 -3.49 -33.93
C ALA A 124 12.76 -5.00 -33.92
N PHE A 125 11.72 -5.40 -33.18
CA PHE A 125 11.25 -6.77 -33.15
C PHE A 125 10.78 -7.27 -34.54
N LYS A 126 10.04 -6.44 -35.29
CA LYS A 126 9.59 -6.77 -36.66
C LYS A 126 10.77 -7.11 -37.56
N GLU A 127 11.85 -6.35 -37.47
CA GLU A 127 13.07 -6.55 -38.24
C GLU A 127 13.85 -7.82 -37.82
N VAL A 128 13.89 -8.12 -36.52
CA VAL A 128 14.47 -9.37 -36.01
C VAL A 128 13.67 -10.59 -36.46
N VAL A 129 12.33 -10.52 -36.42
CA VAL A 129 11.47 -11.60 -36.91
C VAL A 129 11.63 -11.79 -38.42
N ALA A 130 11.70 -10.70 -39.19
CA ALA A 130 11.93 -10.75 -40.63
C ALA A 130 13.29 -11.34 -41.00
N LEU A 131 14.33 -11.07 -40.20
CA LEU A 131 15.66 -11.67 -40.36
C LEU A 131 15.63 -13.20 -40.19
N ASN A 132 14.69 -13.74 -39.41
CA ASN A 132 14.60 -15.15 -39.05
C ASN A 132 15.98 -15.74 -38.66
N PRO A 133 16.62 -15.22 -37.60
CA PRO A 133 18.03 -15.46 -37.31
C PRO A 133 18.36 -16.93 -36.98
N TYR A 134 17.35 -17.73 -36.61
CA TYR A 134 17.52 -19.13 -36.21
C TYR A 134 16.60 -20.07 -37.02
N PRO A 135 16.79 -20.17 -38.35
CA PRO A 135 15.90 -20.93 -39.22
C PRO A 135 15.90 -22.41 -38.83
N GLY A 136 14.71 -23.01 -38.74
CA GLY A 136 14.53 -24.43 -38.39
C GLY A 136 14.73 -24.76 -36.89
N HIS A 137 15.03 -23.77 -36.05
CA HIS A 137 15.24 -23.98 -34.61
C HIS A 137 14.15 -23.34 -33.76
N VAL A 138 14.10 -22.01 -33.69
CA VAL A 138 13.22 -21.28 -32.77
C VAL A 138 12.89 -19.91 -33.33
N LYS A 139 11.61 -19.51 -33.22
CA LYS A 139 11.18 -18.16 -33.56
C LYS A 139 11.39 -17.24 -32.36
N VAL A 140 11.86 -16.03 -32.61
CA VAL A 140 12.02 -15.02 -31.55
C VAL A 140 10.64 -14.55 -31.09
N VAL A 141 10.42 -14.56 -29.79
CA VAL A 141 9.17 -14.11 -29.15
C VAL A 141 9.39 -12.74 -28.50
N LYS A 142 8.44 -11.82 -28.65
CA LYS A 142 8.48 -10.52 -27.96
C LYS A 142 7.91 -10.68 -26.55
N LEU A 143 8.61 -10.15 -25.57
CA LEU A 143 8.12 -9.95 -24.20
C LEU A 143 7.89 -8.46 -23.99
N GLU A 144 6.84 -8.12 -23.25
CA GLU A 144 6.46 -6.72 -23.00
C GLU A 144 6.96 -6.26 -21.63
N CYS A 145 7.51 -5.05 -21.57
CA CYS A 145 7.95 -4.48 -20.30
C CYS A 145 6.77 -4.00 -19.45
N ILE A 146 6.89 -4.16 -18.13
CA ILE A 146 5.75 -3.95 -17.23
C ILE A 146 5.22 -2.50 -17.21
N ASN A 147 6.11 -1.54 -17.43
CA ASN A 147 5.75 -0.13 -17.54
C ASN A 147 4.85 0.13 -18.75
N HIS A 148 5.08 -0.56 -19.87
CA HIS A 148 4.24 -0.45 -21.06
C HIS A 148 2.91 -1.19 -20.91
N VAL A 149 2.91 -2.36 -20.27
CA VAL A 149 1.67 -3.07 -19.90
C VAL A 149 0.78 -2.17 -19.03
N HIS A 150 1.37 -1.51 -18.03
CA HIS A 150 0.66 -0.55 -17.17
C HIS A 150 0.08 0.62 -17.98
N LYS A 151 0.87 1.28 -18.84
CA LYS A 151 0.39 2.40 -19.67
C LYS A 151 -0.78 2.00 -20.58
N ARG A 152 -0.67 0.86 -21.28
CA ARG A 152 -1.72 0.33 -22.16
C ARG A 152 -3.00 0.03 -21.39
N MET A 153 -2.88 -0.64 -20.25
CA MET A 153 -4.03 -0.96 -19.39
C MET A 153 -4.72 0.31 -18.88
N GLY A 154 -3.93 1.30 -18.42
CA GLY A 154 -4.46 2.60 -18.01
C GLY A 154 -5.23 3.30 -19.13
N THR A 155 -4.71 3.30 -20.35
CA THR A 155 -5.39 3.91 -21.51
C THR A 155 -6.67 3.15 -21.89
N ALA A 156 -6.65 1.82 -21.89
CA ALA A 156 -7.83 1.01 -22.16
C ALA A 156 -8.94 1.24 -21.13
N LEU A 157 -8.59 1.34 -19.85
CA LEU A 157 -9.53 1.63 -18.77
C LEU A 157 -10.13 3.04 -18.88
N ARG A 158 -9.33 4.06 -19.18
CA ARG A 158 -9.83 5.42 -19.43
C ARG A 158 -10.79 5.50 -20.62
N LYS A 159 -10.49 4.79 -21.71
CA LYS A 159 -11.39 4.71 -22.87
C LYS A 159 -12.72 4.03 -22.54
N LEU A 160 -12.69 2.97 -21.73
CA LEU A 160 -13.89 2.32 -21.20
C LEU A 160 -14.75 3.26 -20.35
N CYS A 161 -14.13 4.09 -19.50
CA CYS A 161 -14.84 5.11 -18.73
C CYS A 161 -15.56 6.11 -19.65
N ALA A 162 -14.88 6.57 -20.70
CA ALA A 162 -15.43 7.54 -21.65
C ALA A 162 -16.61 7.00 -22.45
N GLU A 163 -16.63 5.69 -22.76
CA GLU A 163 -17.67 5.08 -23.59
C GLU A 163 -18.97 4.69 -22.83
N GLN A 164 -19.01 4.77 -21.49
CA GLN A 164 -20.14 4.37 -20.61
C GLN A 164 -20.79 3.00 -20.94
N ARG A 165 -20.08 2.11 -21.63
CA ARG A 165 -20.60 0.82 -22.10
C ARG A 165 -19.90 -0.30 -21.36
N PHE A 166 -20.54 -0.82 -20.30
CA PHE A 166 -20.03 -1.98 -19.58
C PHE A 166 -20.77 -3.27 -19.93
N SER A 167 -20.00 -4.31 -20.25
CA SER A 167 -20.38 -5.72 -20.07
C SER A 167 -19.15 -6.49 -19.57
N VAL A 168 -19.38 -7.53 -18.76
CA VAL A 168 -18.30 -8.42 -18.28
C VAL A 168 -17.55 -9.08 -19.44
N GLN A 169 -18.23 -9.33 -20.56
CA GLN A 169 -17.63 -9.81 -21.81
C GLN A 169 -16.57 -8.83 -22.34
N ARG A 170 -16.85 -7.52 -22.28
CA ARG A 170 -15.90 -6.47 -22.70
C ARG A 170 -14.72 -6.33 -21.74
N ALA A 171 -14.92 -6.54 -20.44
CA ALA A 171 -13.81 -6.58 -19.48
C ALA A 171 -12.86 -7.77 -19.75
N LEU A 172 -13.42 -8.92 -20.16
CA LEU A 172 -12.65 -10.07 -20.63
C LEU A 172 -11.96 -9.79 -21.98
N GLU A 173 -12.60 -9.04 -22.90
CA GLU A 173 -11.95 -8.55 -24.13
C GLU A 173 -10.79 -7.60 -23.83
N VAL A 174 -10.87 -6.73 -22.82
CA VAL A 174 -9.76 -5.86 -22.40
C VAL A 174 -8.60 -6.63 -21.77
N LEU A 175 -8.89 -7.72 -21.05
CA LEU A 175 -7.86 -8.68 -20.66
C LEU A 175 -7.26 -9.41 -21.87
N GLY A 176 -8.06 -9.64 -22.93
CA GLY A 176 -7.60 -10.15 -24.23
C GLY A 176 -6.84 -9.13 -25.10
N LEU A 177 -7.00 -7.82 -24.86
CA LEU A 177 -6.25 -6.75 -25.54
C LEU A 177 -4.78 -6.68 -25.13
N LEU A 178 -4.34 -7.50 -24.15
CA LEU A 178 -2.91 -7.71 -23.87
C LEU A 178 -2.14 -8.20 -25.11
N ASP A 179 -2.81 -8.84 -26.07
CA ASP A 179 -2.22 -9.35 -27.33
C ASP A 179 -2.37 -8.41 -28.55
N GLY A 180 -2.99 -7.22 -28.41
CA GLY A 180 -3.30 -6.34 -29.54
C GLY A 180 -2.53 -5.01 -29.57
N ASP A 181 -1.84 -4.74 -30.69
CA ASP A 181 -1.17 -3.47 -31.02
C ASP A 181 -2.19 -2.33 -31.15
N ASN A 182 -2.14 -1.35 -30.23
CA ASN A 182 -2.80 -0.04 -30.37
C ASN A 182 -2.02 1.02 -29.57
N SER A 183 -0.93 1.49 -30.15
CA SER A 183 -0.11 2.59 -29.63
C SER A 183 -0.42 3.86 -30.42
N ASP A 184 -1.26 4.73 -29.87
CA ASP A 184 -1.20 6.17 -30.10
C ASP A 184 -2.23 6.84 -29.19
N LEU A 185 -1.75 7.63 -28.22
CA LEU A 185 -2.39 8.80 -27.59
C LEU A 185 -1.61 9.12 -26.30
N ASP A 186 -0.73 10.10 -26.41
CA ASP A 186 -0.06 10.78 -25.30
C ASP A 186 -0.94 11.95 -24.88
N LEU A 187 -1.41 11.96 -23.63
CA LEU A 187 -2.04 13.12 -22.99
C LEU A 187 -1.67 13.13 -21.50
N SER A 188 -0.69 13.96 -21.18
CA SER A 188 -0.59 14.61 -19.88
C SER A 188 -1.84 15.44 -19.64
N ASP A 189 -2.45 15.35 -18.47
CA ASP A 189 -3.04 16.52 -17.82
C ASP A 189 -3.19 16.27 -16.32
N ASN A 190 -2.66 17.26 -15.58
CA ASN A 190 -2.85 17.49 -14.15
C ASN A 190 -4.31 17.87 -13.90
N ASP A 191 -4.89 17.39 -12.81
CA ASP A 191 -5.99 18.06 -12.12
C ASP A 191 -6.01 17.59 -10.66
N ASP A 192 -5.27 18.29 -9.80
CA ASP A 192 -5.45 18.25 -8.35
C ASP A 192 -6.70 19.06 -7.97
N PRO A 193 -7.57 18.57 -7.07
CA PRO A 193 -8.70 19.35 -6.59
C PRO A 193 -8.28 20.43 -5.58
N ILE A 194 -8.81 21.62 -5.84
CA ILE A 194 -8.70 22.89 -5.11
C ILE A 194 -8.95 22.73 -3.60
N LEU A 195 -7.97 23.12 -2.79
CA LEU A 195 -8.09 23.34 -1.35
C LEU A 195 -8.54 24.78 -1.06
N ASP A 196 -9.30 24.96 0.03
CA ASP A 196 -9.78 26.25 0.55
C ASP A 196 -8.62 27.16 0.97
N GLU A 197 -8.44 28.30 0.29
CA GLU A 197 -7.32 29.24 0.44
C GLU A 197 -7.27 29.96 1.81
N ASN A 198 -8.28 29.80 2.67
CA ASN A 198 -8.39 30.59 3.92
C ASN A 198 -8.19 29.80 5.23
N TYR A 199 -7.71 28.57 5.19
CA TYR A 199 -7.42 27.82 6.41
C TYR A 199 -5.99 28.08 6.92
N GLN A 200 -5.85 28.79 8.04
CA GLN A 200 -4.59 28.89 8.80
C GLN A 200 -4.66 28.03 10.08
N PRO A 201 -3.86 26.97 10.19
CA PRO A 201 -3.72 26.21 11.43
C PRO A 201 -2.93 26.99 12.50
N PRO A 202 -3.13 26.71 13.80
CA PRO A 202 -2.30 27.26 14.87
C PRO A 202 -0.84 26.80 14.75
N PRO A 203 0.13 27.50 15.37
CA PRO A 203 1.55 27.11 15.32
C PRO A 203 1.75 25.70 15.86
N GLU A 204 2.31 24.83 15.04
CA GLU A 204 2.75 23.49 15.41
C GLU A 204 3.92 23.58 16.40
N GLU A 205 3.86 22.81 17.48
CA GLU A 205 5.08 22.35 18.15
C GLU A 205 5.76 21.38 17.16
N GLN A 206 6.92 21.81 16.65
CA GLN A 206 7.71 21.15 15.62
C GLN A 206 7.85 19.63 15.87
N SER A 207 7.04 18.83 15.18
CA SER A 207 7.40 17.44 14.89
C SER A 207 8.21 17.46 13.61
N SER A 208 9.53 17.31 13.74
CA SER A 208 10.47 17.25 12.63
C SER A 208 10.12 16.13 11.65
N SER A 209 9.35 16.47 10.61
CA SER A 209 9.50 15.85 9.31
C SER A 209 10.87 16.28 8.77
N GLU A 210 11.86 15.40 8.89
CA GLU A 210 13.20 15.63 8.34
C GLU A 210 13.10 15.75 6.82
N ASP A 211 13.23 16.99 6.39
CA ASP A 211 13.56 17.43 5.04
C ASP A 211 15.03 17.09 4.73
N GLU A 212 15.32 16.92 3.45
CA GLU A 212 16.62 16.56 2.93
C GLU A 212 17.65 17.69 3.10
N GLY A 213 18.86 17.35 3.52
CA GLY A 213 19.98 18.28 3.65
C GLY A 213 21.32 17.56 3.57
N ASP A 214 21.95 17.69 2.41
CA ASP A 214 23.34 17.38 2.13
C ASP A 214 24.27 18.22 3.03
N SER A 215 25.20 17.59 3.74
CA SER A 215 26.39 18.28 4.24
C SER A 215 27.58 17.33 4.36
N SER A 216 28.52 17.56 3.47
CA SER A 216 29.92 17.18 3.52
C SER A 216 30.57 17.52 4.87
N ASP A 217 31.23 16.55 5.48
CA ASP A 217 32.42 16.81 6.30
C ASP A 217 33.38 15.62 6.12
N GLU A 218 34.52 15.93 5.51
CA GLU A 218 35.66 15.04 5.32
C GLU A 218 36.42 14.87 6.63
N ASP A 219 36.78 13.64 7.00
CA ASP A 219 37.82 13.37 8.01
C ASP A 219 38.55 12.05 7.69
N PRO A 220 39.81 11.89 8.12
CA PRO A 220 40.90 11.41 7.27
C PRO A 220 41.07 9.89 7.18
N ILE A 221 41.54 9.47 6.02
CA ILE A 221 41.92 8.10 5.62
C ILE A 221 43.10 7.58 6.47
N PRO A 222 43.00 6.41 7.12
CA PRO A 222 44.17 5.66 7.57
C PRO A 222 44.71 4.81 6.41
N GLU A 223 46.01 4.91 6.16
CA GLU A 223 46.73 4.15 5.11
C GLU A 223 46.61 2.62 5.28
N PRO A 224 46.59 1.86 4.18
CA PRO A 224 46.40 0.41 4.21
C PRO A 224 47.69 -0.32 4.60
N THR A 225 47.62 -1.19 5.60
CA THR A 225 48.68 -2.16 5.88
C THR A 225 48.50 -3.41 5.02
N GLU A 226 49.40 -3.58 4.05
CA GLU A 226 49.51 -4.75 3.19
C GLU A 226 49.76 -6.02 4.00
N HIS A 227 48.83 -6.99 4.00
CA HIS A 227 49.16 -8.39 4.24
C HIS A 227 48.46 -9.27 3.20
N SER A 228 49.19 -9.55 2.12
CA SER A 228 48.85 -10.56 1.13
C SER A 228 49.07 -11.97 1.71
N ARG A 229 48.00 -12.77 1.82
CA ARG A 229 48.12 -14.25 1.88
C ARG A 229 46.99 -14.90 1.10
N GLY A 230 47.39 -15.70 0.11
CA GLY A 230 46.48 -16.34 -0.82
C GLY A 230 45.76 -17.59 -0.30
N ARG A 231 44.71 -17.93 -1.06
CA ARG A 231 44.05 -19.23 -1.30
C ARG A 231 43.12 -19.79 -0.20
N ARG A 232 41.84 -19.88 -0.55
CA ARG A 232 41.18 -21.13 -1.00
C ARG A 232 39.76 -20.83 -1.52
N GLY A 233 39.36 -21.49 -2.61
CA GLY A 233 38.05 -21.30 -3.24
C GLY A 233 36.91 -21.62 -2.26
N ILE A 234 35.97 -20.68 -2.15
CA ILE A 234 34.80 -20.78 -1.27
C ILE A 234 33.78 -21.70 -1.95
N ARG A 235 33.42 -22.80 -1.26
CA ARG A 235 32.36 -23.72 -1.68
C ARG A 235 31.08 -23.32 -0.96
N TRP A 236 30.05 -22.94 -1.70
CA TRP A 236 28.74 -22.59 -1.14
C TRP A 236 28.08 -23.82 -0.50
N LYS A 237 27.50 -23.61 0.68
CA LYS A 237 26.71 -24.61 1.40
C LYS A 237 25.37 -23.95 1.73
N VAL A 238 24.28 -24.63 1.38
CA VAL A 238 22.93 -24.24 1.80
C VAL A 238 22.82 -24.57 3.29
N THR A 239 22.59 -23.55 4.11
CA THR A 239 22.33 -23.71 5.54
C THR A 239 20.90 -23.22 5.80
N PRO A 240 20.03 -24.06 6.40
CA PRO A 240 18.73 -23.60 6.88
C PRO A 240 18.94 -22.54 7.96
N LEU A 241 18.26 -21.40 7.84
CA LEU A 241 18.17 -20.41 8.91
C LEU A 241 17.33 -21.03 10.04
N THR A 242 17.98 -21.51 11.09
CA THR A 242 17.34 -21.88 12.35
C THR A 242 17.42 -20.67 13.28
N PRO A 243 16.38 -19.81 13.34
CA PRO A 243 16.36 -18.70 14.28
C PRO A 243 16.51 -19.24 15.70
N ASN A 244 17.33 -18.59 16.53
CA ASN A 244 17.43 -18.92 17.95
C ASN A 244 16.08 -18.58 18.59
N PRO A 245 15.20 -19.55 18.87
CA PRO A 245 13.91 -19.27 19.46
C PRO A 245 14.20 -18.82 20.88
N ALA A 246 13.81 -17.60 21.25
CA ALA A 246 13.73 -17.28 22.66
C ALA A 246 12.81 -18.33 23.30
N GLU A 247 13.26 -18.97 24.39
CA GLU A 247 12.40 -19.88 25.14
C GLU A 247 11.30 -19.04 25.81
N TYR A 248 10.12 -19.05 25.20
CA TYR A 248 8.95 -18.38 25.70
C TYR A 248 8.40 -19.17 26.89
N GLN A 249 8.48 -18.59 28.08
CA GLN A 249 7.73 -19.08 29.23
C GLN A 249 6.34 -18.45 29.19
N HIS A 250 5.37 -19.24 28.73
CA HIS A 250 3.95 -18.89 28.76
C HIS A 250 3.42 -19.02 30.19
N GLN A 251 2.59 -18.08 30.61
CA GLN A 251 1.66 -18.30 31.71
C GLN A 251 0.27 -18.43 31.10
N ASP A 252 -0.39 -19.57 31.34
CA ASP A 252 -1.77 -19.76 30.93
C ASP A 252 -2.65 -18.74 31.66
N GLU A 253 -3.20 -17.78 30.92
CA GLU A 253 -4.22 -16.88 31.45
C GLU A 253 -5.56 -17.62 31.54
N THR A 254 -6.30 -17.36 32.61
CA THR A 254 -7.66 -17.84 32.75
C THR A 254 -8.55 -17.12 31.74
N ASP A 255 -8.98 -17.82 30.69
CA ASP A 255 -10.01 -17.33 29.81
C ASP A 255 -11.27 -16.98 30.62
N LEU A 256 -11.77 -15.75 30.46
CA LEU A 256 -13.10 -15.41 30.93
C LEU A 256 -14.08 -16.34 30.21
N ASP A 257 -14.77 -17.19 30.96
CA ASP A 257 -15.80 -18.04 30.40
C ASP A 257 -16.97 -17.17 29.91
N ARG A 258 -17.04 -17.02 28.58
CA ARG A 258 -18.10 -16.29 27.90
C ARG A 258 -19.21 -17.22 27.42
N HIS A 259 -19.19 -18.49 27.83
CA HIS A 259 -20.23 -19.43 27.49
C HIS A 259 -21.58 -18.96 28.04
N GLY A 260 -22.53 -18.70 27.14
CA GLY A 260 -23.87 -18.24 27.51
C GLY A 260 -24.02 -16.73 27.66
N TRP A 261 -23.00 -15.92 27.35
CA TRP A 261 -23.15 -14.47 27.28
C TRP A 261 -24.16 -14.07 26.20
N THR A 262 -25.02 -13.13 26.54
CA THR A 262 -25.90 -12.43 25.62
C THR A 262 -25.17 -11.23 25.00
N PRO A 263 -25.65 -10.67 23.87
CA PRO A 263 -25.07 -9.45 23.29
C PRO A 263 -25.04 -8.26 24.26
N LEU A 264 -25.96 -8.21 25.23
CA LEU A 264 -25.98 -7.17 26.25
C LEU A 264 -24.81 -7.33 27.23
N ASP A 265 -24.46 -8.56 27.60
CA ASP A 265 -23.33 -8.82 28.52
C ASP A 265 -22.00 -8.32 27.91
N TYR A 266 -21.80 -8.53 26.61
CA TYR A 266 -20.66 -7.98 25.89
C TYR A 266 -20.65 -6.44 25.88
N PHE A 267 -21.82 -5.81 25.80
CA PHE A 267 -21.93 -4.35 25.85
C PHE A 267 -21.67 -3.81 27.26
N GLU A 268 -22.25 -4.44 28.28
CA GLU A 268 -22.10 -4.05 29.70
C GLU A 268 -20.67 -4.25 30.22
N GLN A 269 -19.86 -5.09 29.57
CA GLN A 269 -18.42 -5.14 29.81
C GLN A 269 -17.75 -3.77 29.59
N TYR A 270 -18.25 -2.92 28.69
CA TYR A 270 -17.69 -1.60 28.38
C TYR A 270 -18.54 -0.44 28.90
N ILE A 271 -19.87 -0.60 28.93
CA ILE A 271 -20.82 0.43 29.32
C ILE A 271 -21.85 -0.21 30.24
N ASP A 272 -21.53 -0.27 31.53
CA ASP A 272 -22.41 -0.89 32.52
C ASP A 272 -23.53 0.04 32.99
N ARG A 273 -24.40 -0.56 33.80
CA ARG A 273 -25.52 0.12 34.44
C ARG A 273 -25.10 1.32 35.29
N ASP A 274 -23.96 1.26 35.96
CA ASP A 274 -23.49 2.35 36.82
C ASP A 274 -23.12 3.58 36.00
N LEU A 275 -22.47 3.40 34.85
CA LEU A 275 -22.26 4.49 33.89
C LEU A 275 -23.58 5.03 33.33
N MET A 276 -24.58 4.17 33.08
CA MET A 276 -25.90 4.62 32.62
C MET A 276 -26.63 5.47 33.68
N VAL A 277 -26.51 5.09 34.96
CA VAL A 277 -27.03 5.87 36.10
C VAL A 277 -26.33 7.22 36.16
N LEU A 278 -24.99 7.23 36.11
CA LEU A 278 -24.20 8.46 36.11
C LEU A 278 -24.61 9.41 34.98
N ILE A 279 -24.78 8.88 33.76
CA ILE A 279 -25.23 9.67 32.60
C ILE A 279 -26.60 10.30 32.87
N SER A 280 -27.55 9.51 33.36
CA SER A 280 -28.90 9.97 33.66
C SER A 280 -28.89 11.09 34.70
N GLU A 281 -28.18 10.90 35.82
CA GLU A 281 -28.09 11.88 36.90
C GLU A 281 -27.40 13.17 36.47
N CYS A 282 -26.19 13.09 35.90
CA CYS A 282 -25.46 14.26 35.44
C CYS A 282 -26.24 15.03 34.36
N SER A 283 -26.87 14.34 33.41
CA SER A 283 -27.65 15.00 32.35
C SER A 283 -28.87 15.73 32.89
N ASN A 284 -29.56 15.15 33.88
CA ASN A 284 -30.70 15.78 34.55
C ASN A 284 -30.29 17.03 35.32
N VAL A 285 -29.24 16.93 36.16
CA VAL A 285 -28.73 18.05 36.97
C VAL A 285 -28.24 19.19 36.07
N MET A 286 -27.45 18.88 35.05
CA MET A 286 -26.91 19.88 34.15
C MET A 286 -27.98 20.56 33.28
N SER A 287 -29.03 19.84 32.89
CA SER A 287 -30.19 20.43 32.21
C SER A 287 -30.94 21.40 33.13
N LEU A 288 -31.20 20.99 34.38
CA LEU A 288 -31.88 21.83 35.37
C LEU A 288 -31.08 23.11 35.65
N SER A 289 -29.77 22.99 35.85
CA SER A 289 -28.87 24.13 36.10
C SER A 289 -28.83 25.11 34.90
N LYS A 290 -28.73 24.60 33.66
CA LYS A 290 -28.57 25.46 32.48
C LYS A 290 -29.87 26.05 31.93
N THR A 291 -30.98 25.32 32.04
CA THR A 291 -32.25 25.69 31.38
C THR A 291 -33.37 26.00 32.35
N GLY A 292 -33.21 25.67 33.64
CA GLY A 292 -34.28 25.74 34.63
C GLY A 292 -35.26 24.55 34.57
N ASP A 293 -35.18 23.71 33.53
CA ASP A 293 -36.07 22.57 33.32
C ASP A 293 -35.33 21.24 33.50
N PRO A 294 -35.90 20.28 34.25
CA PRO A 294 -35.33 18.95 34.35
C PRO A 294 -35.45 18.22 33.01
N LEU A 295 -34.38 17.50 32.63
CA LEU A 295 -34.40 16.68 31.40
C LEU A 295 -35.37 15.50 31.53
N ASN A 296 -35.61 15.02 32.76
CA ASN A 296 -36.38 13.82 33.11
C ASN A 296 -35.92 12.60 32.32
N MET A 297 -34.60 12.45 32.16
CA MET A 297 -33.97 11.30 31.52
C MET A 297 -33.89 10.15 32.53
N SER A 298 -34.47 8.99 32.21
CA SER A 298 -34.34 7.77 33.02
C SER A 298 -33.15 6.92 32.55
N VAL A 299 -32.67 6.02 33.40
CA VAL A 299 -31.61 5.05 33.05
C VAL A 299 -32.02 4.20 31.84
N ASP A 300 -33.26 3.74 31.81
CA ASP A 300 -33.82 2.98 30.69
C ASP A 300 -33.82 3.79 29.39
N GLU A 301 -34.10 5.10 29.47
CA GLU A 301 -34.03 5.99 28.31
C GLU A 301 -32.58 6.15 27.79
N VAL A 302 -31.58 6.11 28.68
CA VAL A 302 -30.15 6.11 28.29
C VAL A 302 -29.81 4.83 27.52
N TYR A 303 -30.21 3.65 28.01
CA TYR A 303 -30.02 2.38 27.28
C TYR A 303 -30.65 2.42 25.89
N HIS A 304 -31.91 2.86 25.78
CA HIS A 304 -32.58 2.99 24.49
C HIS A 304 -31.88 3.99 23.57
N PHE A 305 -31.31 5.08 24.11
CA PHE A 305 -30.58 6.08 23.33
C PHE A 305 -29.30 5.50 22.73
N PHE A 306 -28.48 4.78 23.51
CA PHE A 306 -27.28 4.12 22.98
C PHE A 306 -27.63 2.99 22.01
N GLY A 307 -28.66 2.19 22.31
CA GLY A 307 -29.18 1.18 21.39
C GLY A 307 -29.62 1.78 20.04
N ALA A 308 -30.31 2.92 20.07
CA ALA A 308 -30.66 3.66 18.86
C ALA A 308 -29.40 4.15 18.12
N CYS A 309 -28.41 4.69 18.81
CA CYS A 309 -27.15 5.14 18.18
C CYS A 309 -26.39 3.99 17.50
N ILE A 310 -26.34 2.81 18.13
CA ILE A 310 -25.76 1.60 17.55
C ILE A 310 -26.55 1.18 16.30
N LEU A 311 -27.88 1.12 16.39
CA LEU A 311 -28.70 0.75 15.24
C LEU A 311 -28.57 1.73 14.06
N MET A 312 -28.46 3.03 14.35
CA MET A 312 -28.19 4.07 13.35
C MET A 312 -26.79 3.98 12.73
N SER A 313 -25.82 3.37 13.41
CA SER A 313 -24.49 3.13 12.86
C SER A 313 -24.48 1.94 11.91
N CYS A 314 -25.32 0.93 12.18
CA CYS A 314 -25.53 -0.21 11.31
C CYS A 314 -26.35 0.16 10.05
N ILE A 315 -27.40 0.96 10.21
CA ILE A 315 -28.34 1.32 9.13
C ILE A 315 -28.23 2.82 8.83
N ARG A 316 -27.11 3.26 8.24
CA ARG A 316 -26.81 4.68 8.06
C ARG A 316 -27.73 5.38 7.04
N TYR A 317 -28.46 6.39 7.50
CA TYR A 317 -29.14 7.36 6.63
C TYR A 317 -28.36 8.67 6.46
N PRO A 318 -28.52 9.37 5.31
CA PRO A 318 -27.87 10.66 5.06
C PRO A 318 -28.14 11.72 6.14
N THR A 319 -29.32 11.70 6.75
CA THR A 319 -29.66 12.58 7.87
C THR A 319 -30.38 11.82 8.99
N ILE A 320 -30.05 12.13 10.25
CA ILE A 320 -30.68 11.50 11.43
C ILE A 320 -32.21 11.73 11.44
N ARG A 321 -32.71 12.82 10.86
CA ARG A 321 -34.16 13.09 10.84
C ARG A 321 -34.96 12.06 10.03
N MET A 322 -34.31 11.33 9.11
CA MET A 322 -34.96 10.33 8.24
C MET A 322 -35.47 9.12 9.00
N TYR A 323 -34.89 8.75 10.16
CA TYR A 323 -35.36 7.65 11.00
C TYR A 323 -36.78 7.84 11.54
N TRP A 324 -37.34 9.06 11.46
CA TRP A 324 -38.72 9.38 11.83
C TRP A 324 -39.60 9.76 10.63
N SER A 325 -39.09 9.62 9.40
CA SER A 325 -39.88 9.89 8.20
C SER A 325 -40.91 8.77 7.99
N LYS A 326 -42.09 9.10 7.44
CA LYS A 326 -43.18 8.12 7.27
C LYS A 326 -42.76 6.89 6.45
N ALA A 327 -41.89 7.07 5.45
CA ALA A 327 -41.46 6.03 4.53
C ALA A 327 -40.23 5.23 5.02
N LEU A 328 -39.36 5.82 5.85
CA LEU A 328 -38.08 5.23 6.25
C LEU A 328 -37.96 5.06 7.76
N LYS A 329 -39.09 5.08 8.49
CA LYS A 329 -39.06 4.96 9.95
C LYS A 329 -38.52 3.60 10.36
N ILE A 330 -37.68 3.59 11.39
CA ILE A 330 -37.26 2.37 12.07
C ILE A 330 -38.05 2.29 13.37
N THR A 331 -39.01 1.37 13.44
CA THR A 331 -39.95 1.24 14.56
C THR A 331 -39.24 1.05 15.90
N ALA A 332 -38.16 0.25 15.92
CA ALA A 332 -37.31 0.09 17.10
C ALA A 332 -36.79 1.42 17.70
N ILE A 333 -36.65 2.47 16.88
CA ILE A 333 -36.25 3.82 17.31
C ILE A 333 -37.49 4.70 17.55
N THR A 334 -38.45 4.71 16.62
CA THR A 334 -39.60 5.63 16.68
C THR A 334 -40.60 5.30 17.77
N ASP A 335 -40.66 4.04 18.19
CA ASP A 335 -41.57 3.59 19.26
C ASP A 335 -41.05 4.01 20.64
N LYS A 336 -39.75 4.29 20.75
CA LYS A 336 -39.07 4.71 21.99
C LYS A 336 -38.89 6.22 22.08
N PHE A 337 -38.60 6.87 20.95
CA PHE A 337 -38.35 8.30 20.92
C PHE A 337 -39.22 9.01 19.89
N THR A 338 -39.78 10.15 20.28
CA THR A 338 -40.13 11.16 19.28
C THR A 338 -38.85 11.78 18.72
N ARG A 339 -38.89 12.25 17.47
CA ARG A 339 -37.75 12.96 16.86
C ARG A 339 -37.24 14.09 17.75
N ALA A 340 -38.14 14.88 18.31
CA ALA A 340 -37.79 16.01 19.19
C ALA A 340 -37.10 15.54 20.47
N ARG A 341 -37.60 14.46 21.11
CA ARG A 341 -36.98 13.90 22.31
C ARG A 341 -35.57 13.39 22.04
N PHE A 342 -35.36 12.65 20.95
CA PHE A 342 -34.03 12.15 20.59
C PHE A 342 -32.99 13.29 20.44
N PHE A 343 -33.34 14.37 19.72
CA PHE A 343 -32.44 15.52 19.58
C PHE A 343 -32.23 16.28 20.90
N LYS A 344 -33.25 16.36 21.77
CA LYS A 344 -33.11 16.93 23.11
C LYS A 344 -32.10 16.15 23.94
N LEU A 345 -32.21 14.81 23.97
CA LEU A 345 -31.29 13.94 24.69
C LEU A 345 -29.88 14.05 24.12
N ARG A 346 -29.73 13.96 22.79
CA ARG A 346 -28.43 14.07 22.11
C ARG A 346 -27.66 15.34 22.45
N GLY A 347 -28.35 16.46 22.65
CA GLY A 347 -27.74 17.74 23.04
C GLY A 347 -27.48 17.92 24.54
N ALA A 348 -28.04 17.05 25.38
CA ALA A 348 -28.06 17.21 26.84
C ALA A 348 -27.25 16.15 27.61
N ILE A 349 -26.70 15.13 26.93
CA ILE A 349 -25.91 14.08 27.57
C ILE A 349 -24.67 14.66 28.27
N LYS A 350 -24.53 14.27 29.54
CA LYS A 350 -23.42 14.61 30.43
C LYS A 350 -23.04 13.39 31.26
N VAL A 351 -21.74 13.28 31.56
CA VAL A 351 -21.17 12.22 32.42
C VAL A 351 -20.45 12.80 33.65
N VAL A 352 -20.48 14.13 33.78
CA VAL A 352 -19.98 14.90 34.91
C VAL A 352 -20.91 16.07 35.15
N ILE A 353 -20.99 16.52 36.39
CA ILE A 353 -21.55 17.82 36.75
C ILE A 353 -20.40 18.82 36.66
N ASP A 354 -20.51 19.82 35.79
CA ASP A 354 -19.38 20.70 35.47
C ASP A 354 -18.79 21.29 36.77
N ASP A 355 -19.63 21.82 37.67
CA ASP A 355 -19.24 22.50 38.92
C ASP A 355 -18.63 21.58 40.00
N ASP A 356 -18.85 20.26 39.91
CA ASP A 356 -18.28 19.29 40.85
C ASP A 356 -16.83 18.92 40.52
N VAL A 357 -16.32 19.36 39.36
CA VAL A 357 -14.94 19.10 38.93
C VAL A 357 -14.05 20.28 39.32
N PRO A 358 -13.07 20.08 40.22
CA PRO A 358 -12.06 21.07 40.60
C PRO A 358 -11.30 21.66 39.40
N GLU A 359 -10.95 22.95 39.47
CA GLU A 359 -10.32 23.69 38.36
C GLU A 359 -8.91 23.17 38.01
N ASP A 360 -8.17 22.68 39.00
CA ASP A 360 -6.88 22.02 38.80
C ASP A 360 -7.03 20.76 37.94
N LEU A 361 -8.04 19.92 38.19
CA LEU A 361 -8.32 18.76 37.35
C LEU A 361 -8.76 19.14 35.93
N ARG A 362 -9.49 20.25 35.77
CA ARG A 362 -9.90 20.75 34.45
C ARG A 362 -8.73 21.25 33.60
N THR A 363 -7.69 21.78 34.24
CA THR A 363 -6.48 22.25 33.56
C THR A 363 -5.53 21.09 33.25
N LEU A 364 -5.49 20.06 34.10
CA LEU A 364 -4.66 18.86 33.91
C LEU A 364 -5.18 17.95 32.78
N ASP A 365 -6.49 17.67 32.76
CA ASP A 365 -7.10 16.73 31.81
C ASP A 365 -7.98 17.45 30.78
N LYS A 366 -7.50 17.57 29.55
CA LYS A 366 -8.22 18.19 28.44
C LYS A 366 -9.55 17.49 28.10
N PHE A 367 -9.71 16.23 28.48
CA PHE A 367 -10.93 15.43 28.26
C PHE A 367 -11.75 15.19 29.53
N TRP A 368 -11.56 16.00 30.59
CA TRP A 368 -12.25 15.85 31.88
C TRP A 368 -13.78 15.70 31.75
N LYS A 369 -14.40 16.38 30.77
CA LYS A 369 -15.86 16.33 30.51
C LYS A 369 -16.39 14.96 30.11
N VAL A 370 -15.53 14.10 29.58
CA VAL A 370 -15.86 12.75 29.11
C VAL A 370 -15.05 11.68 29.82
N ARG A 371 -14.21 12.07 30.78
CA ARG A 371 -13.26 11.19 31.47
C ARG A 371 -13.93 9.96 32.11
N PRO A 372 -15.03 10.08 32.87
CA PRO A 372 -15.68 8.90 33.45
C PRO A 372 -16.16 7.89 32.39
N PHE A 373 -16.61 8.39 31.24
CA PHE A 373 -17.01 7.53 30.13
C PHE A 373 -15.80 6.83 29.50
N LEU A 374 -14.72 7.57 29.23
CA LEU A 374 -13.49 7.02 28.66
C LEU A 374 -12.86 5.97 29.58
N ASP A 375 -12.80 6.25 30.88
CA ASP A 375 -12.21 5.35 31.87
C ASP A 375 -13.00 4.04 31.96
N ARG A 376 -14.33 4.12 31.81
CA ARG A 376 -15.17 2.93 31.83
C ARG A 376 -15.00 2.06 30.58
N ILE A 377 -14.88 2.67 29.40
CA ILE A 377 -14.52 1.94 28.17
C ILE A 377 -13.13 1.31 28.32
N LEU A 378 -12.18 2.08 28.84
CA LEU A 378 -10.80 1.64 29.05
C LEU A 378 -10.73 0.47 30.03
N GLN A 379 -11.55 0.46 31.09
CA GLN A 379 -11.69 -0.67 32.00
C GLN A 379 -12.19 -1.93 31.27
N GLY A 380 -13.18 -1.78 30.38
CA GLY A 380 -13.65 -2.86 29.52
C GLY A 380 -12.54 -3.42 28.64
N CYS A 381 -11.78 -2.55 27.95
CA CYS A 381 -10.60 -2.94 27.18
C CYS A 381 -9.57 -3.66 28.04
N LYS A 382 -9.28 -3.14 29.24
CA LYS A 382 -8.26 -3.70 30.13
C LYS A 382 -8.64 -5.06 30.70
N SER A 383 -9.93 -5.36 30.84
CA SER A 383 -10.43 -6.67 31.28
C SER A 383 -10.28 -7.79 30.25
N LEU A 384 -9.87 -7.49 29.02
CA LEU A 384 -9.64 -8.49 27.98
C LEU A 384 -8.31 -9.22 28.19
N ASN A 385 -8.26 -10.47 27.75
CA ASN A 385 -7.01 -11.24 27.76
C ASN A 385 -5.98 -10.60 26.83
N ARG A 386 -4.71 -10.72 27.21
CA ARG A 386 -3.60 -10.13 26.46
C ARG A 386 -2.94 -11.20 25.61
N PRO A 387 -3.12 -11.18 24.28
CA PRO A 387 -2.48 -12.16 23.42
C PRO A 387 -0.98 -11.93 23.32
N ASP A 388 -0.26 -12.96 22.87
CA ASP A 388 1.18 -12.92 22.61
C ASP A 388 1.60 -11.85 21.59
N CYS A 389 0.67 -11.34 20.78
CA CYS A 389 0.92 -10.38 19.73
C CYS A 389 -0.06 -9.20 19.86
N ALA A 390 0.47 -7.98 19.98
CA ALA A 390 -0.30 -6.74 20.03
C ALA A 390 0.22 -5.74 18.99
N SER A 391 -0.67 -4.94 18.43
CA SER A 391 -0.37 -3.85 17.51
C SER A 391 -0.58 -2.52 18.20
N ILE A 392 0.32 -1.55 18.00
CA ILE A 392 0.17 -0.16 18.45
C ILE A 392 0.21 0.76 17.24
N ASP A 393 -0.81 1.61 17.11
CA ASP A 393 -0.97 2.56 16.01
C ASP A 393 -1.82 3.78 16.44
N GLU A 394 -1.89 4.81 15.59
CA GLU A 394 -2.81 5.93 15.76
C GLU A 394 -4.15 5.75 15.03
N GLN A 395 -5.23 6.07 15.75
CA GLN A 395 -6.60 6.19 15.25
C GLN A 395 -7.03 7.65 15.29
N MET A 396 -7.73 8.09 14.24
CA MET A 396 -8.41 9.39 14.22
C MET A 396 -9.89 9.22 14.55
N ILE A 397 -10.39 9.91 15.57
CA ILE A 397 -11.82 10.03 15.86
C ILE A 397 -12.35 11.25 15.10
N PRO A 398 -13.13 11.07 14.01
CA PRO A 398 -13.54 12.18 13.15
C PRO A 398 -14.38 13.20 13.93
N PHE A 399 -13.93 14.46 13.94
CA PHE A 399 -14.62 15.53 14.64
C PHE A 399 -14.31 16.90 14.03
N THR A 400 -15.33 17.57 13.50
CA THR A 400 -15.21 18.89 12.86
C THR A 400 -15.73 20.04 13.73
N GLY A 401 -16.30 19.74 14.90
CA GLY A 401 -16.79 20.76 15.84
C GLY A 401 -15.66 21.55 16.50
N ALA A 402 -16.01 22.64 17.17
CA ALA A 402 -15.07 23.44 17.94
C ALA A 402 -14.52 22.62 19.13
N CYS A 403 -13.25 22.25 19.05
CA CYS A 403 -12.49 21.62 20.12
C CYS A 403 -11.03 22.09 20.00
N PRO A 404 -10.45 22.71 21.04
CA PRO A 404 -9.08 23.22 20.99
C PRO A 404 -8.01 22.14 20.77
N TYR A 405 -8.35 20.87 21.02
CA TYR A 405 -7.40 19.74 21.02
C TYR A 405 -7.48 18.90 19.76
N ARG A 406 -8.28 19.34 18.79
CA ARG A 406 -8.42 18.71 17.48
C ARG A 406 -7.09 18.76 16.72
N GLN A 407 -6.76 17.66 16.06
CA GLN A 407 -5.55 17.47 15.28
C GLN A 407 -5.89 17.40 13.80
N TYR A 408 -4.95 17.82 12.96
CA TYR A 408 -5.00 17.67 11.51
C TYR A 408 -3.92 16.69 11.04
N LEU A 409 -4.31 15.61 10.37
CA LEU A 409 -3.43 14.61 9.78
C LEU A 409 -3.75 14.49 8.27
N PRO A 410 -2.98 15.17 7.39
CA PRO A 410 -3.32 15.36 5.98
C PRO A 410 -3.40 14.09 5.13
N MET A 411 -2.91 12.94 5.63
CA MET A 411 -2.92 11.67 4.89
C MET A 411 -4.00 10.67 5.36
N LYS A 412 -4.86 11.03 6.32
CA LYS A 412 -5.95 10.16 6.78
C LYS A 412 -7.27 10.51 6.06
N PRO A 413 -8.17 9.53 5.77
CA PRO A 413 -9.44 9.78 5.06
C PRO A 413 -10.32 10.85 5.70
N ASN A 414 -10.28 10.95 7.04
CA ASN A 414 -10.82 12.06 7.80
C ASN A 414 -9.64 12.77 8.46
N PRO A 415 -9.10 13.83 7.84
CA PRO A 415 -7.84 14.41 8.29
C PRO A 415 -8.02 15.25 9.56
N VAL A 416 -9.24 15.67 9.91
CA VAL A 416 -9.53 16.51 11.07
C VAL A 416 -10.29 15.72 12.13
N GLY A 417 -9.75 15.65 13.35
CA GLY A 417 -10.41 14.93 14.45
C GLY A 417 -9.64 14.92 15.77
N ILE A 418 -9.99 14.01 16.67
CA ILE A 418 -9.25 13.76 17.92
C ILE A 418 -8.31 12.58 17.68
N LYS A 419 -7.00 12.79 17.91
CA LYS A 419 -5.99 11.75 17.77
C LYS A 419 -6.03 10.82 19.00
N ASN A 420 -6.09 9.52 18.75
CA ASN A 420 -6.10 8.46 19.74
C ASN A 420 -4.97 7.47 19.43
N PHE A 421 -4.16 7.07 20.40
CA PHE A 421 -3.22 5.97 20.24
C PHE A 421 -3.86 4.69 20.77
N VAL A 422 -3.76 3.60 20.03
CA VAL A 422 -4.52 2.37 20.29
C VAL A 422 -3.59 1.18 20.33
N CYS A 423 -3.71 0.35 21.36
CA CYS A 423 -3.16 -0.99 21.43
C CYS A 423 -4.27 -2.00 21.12
N ALA A 424 -4.07 -2.87 20.14
CA ALA A 424 -5.09 -3.80 19.68
C ALA A 424 -4.53 -5.20 19.37
N THR A 425 -5.39 -6.21 19.38
CA THR A 425 -5.09 -7.55 18.89
C THR A 425 -4.95 -7.57 17.36
N ALA A 426 -4.39 -8.65 16.81
CA ALA A 426 -4.31 -8.85 15.36
C ALA A 426 -5.69 -8.84 14.66
N ASP A 427 -6.75 -9.22 15.37
CA ASP A 427 -8.13 -9.22 14.88
C ASP A 427 -8.86 -7.88 15.08
N GLY A 428 -8.16 -6.86 15.61
CA GLY A 428 -8.68 -5.50 15.74
C GLY A 428 -9.45 -5.22 17.04
N ILE A 429 -9.33 -6.08 18.06
CA ILE A 429 -9.91 -5.83 19.38
C ILE A 429 -9.01 -4.90 20.17
N VAL A 430 -9.57 -3.79 20.68
CA VAL A 430 -8.81 -2.78 21.44
C VAL A 430 -8.56 -3.23 22.88
N LEU A 431 -7.30 -3.31 23.27
CA LEU A 431 -6.80 -3.74 24.59
C LEU A 431 -6.51 -2.55 25.52
N ASP A 432 -6.01 -1.45 24.96
CA ASP A 432 -5.69 -0.21 25.68
C ASP A 432 -5.71 0.96 24.67
N PHE A 433 -5.93 2.19 25.15
CA PHE A 433 -5.86 3.38 24.31
C PHE A 433 -5.53 4.63 25.12
N GLU A 434 -4.99 5.66 24.45
CA GLU A 434 -4.66 6.94 25.05
C GLU A 434 -5.00 8.08 24.09
N LEU A 435 -5.95 8.93 24.48
CA LEU A 435 -6.26 10.14 23.73
C LEU A 435 -5.11 11.14 23.82
N TYR A 436 -4.67 11.65 22.67
CA TYR A 436 -3.56 12.58 22.65
C TYR A 436 -3.97 13.94 23.21
N GLN A 437 -3.29 14.34 24.28
CA GLN A 437 -3.50 15.59 25.00
C GLN A 437 -2.28 16.53 24.94
N GLY A 438 -1.29 16.19 24.12
CA GLY A 438 0.03 16.82 24.13
C GLY A 438 1.07 15.93 24.83
N THR A 439 2.34 16.15 24.51
CA THR A 439 3.46 15.32 24.97
C THR A 439 3.60 15.32 26.49
N ASN A 440 3.41 16.46 27.16
CA ASN A 440 3.55 16.57 28.62
C ASN A 440 2.61 15.63 29.39
N ALA A 441 1.38 15.45 28.91
CA ALA A 441 0.42 14.54 29.54
C ALA A 441 0.84 13.06 29.44
N LEU A 442 1.68 12.71 28.47
CA LEU A 442 2.26 11.37 28.35
C LEU A 442 3.51 11.21 29.24
N ILE A 443 4.33 12.26 29.34
CA ILE A 443 5.52 12.30 30.21
C ILE A 443 5.13 11.98 31.66
N GLU A 444 4.04 12.56 32.16
CA GLU A 444 3.55 12.31 33.53
C GLU A 444 3.07 10.87 33.78
N LYS A 445 2.79 10.11 32.71
CA LYS A 445 2.27 8.74 32.79
C LYS A 445 3.35 7.67 32.55
N VAL A 446 4.59 8.08 32.34
CA VAL A 446 5.72 7.22 31.98
C VAL A 446 6.83 7.39 33.01
N GLU A 447 7.42 6.27 33.44
CA GLU A 447 8.59 6.26 34.31
C GLU A 447 9.85 6.64 33.52
N GLU A 448 10.70 7.50 34.07
CA GLU A 448 11.97 7.96 33.46
C GLU A 448 11.81 8.42 31.99
N PRO A 449 10.97 9.44 31.71
CA PRO A 449 10.66 9.86 30.34
C PRO A 449 11.82 10.58 29.64
N GLU A 450 12.94 10.84 30.34
CA GLU A 450 14.03 11.67 29.85
C GLU A 450 14.64 11.15 28.53
N GLY A 451 14.58 12.00 27.51
CA GLY A 451 15.16 11.70 26.20
C GLY A 451 14.38 10.69 25.35
N LEU A 452 13.14 10.37 25.73
CA LEU A 452 12.17 9.65 24.88
C LEU A 452 11.42 10.61 23.96
N GLY A 453 11.30 10.23 22.68
CA GLY A 453 10.42 10.91 21.73
C GLY A 453 8.95 10.48 21.92
N LEU A 454 8.02 11.21 21.30
CA LEU A 454 6.58 10.98 21.43
C LEU A 454 6.18 9.53 21.14
N GLY A 455 6.64 8.93 20.04
CA GLY A 455 6.35 7.53 19.72
C GLY A 455 6.80 6.56 20.81
N SER A 456 7.97 6.80 21.42
CA SER A 456 8.47 5.98 22.53
C SER A 456 7.67 6.19 23.81
N LEU A 457 7.25 7.41 24.13
CA LEU A 457 6.36 7.68 25.27
C LEU A 457 5.02 6.94 25.12
N VAL A 458 4.46 6.91 23.91
CA VAL A 458 3.21 6.19 23.62
C VAL A 458 3.39 4.68 23.80
N ILE A 459 4.45 4.10 23.22
CA ILE A 459 4.76 2.68 23.39
C ILE A 459 4.93 2.35 24.86
N GLU A 460 5.75 3.12 25.57
CA GLU A 460 6.03 2.95 26.99
C GLU A 460 4.73 2.97 27.82
N ARG A 461 3.81 3.88 27.50
CA ARG A 461 2.52 3.99 28.18
C ARG A 461 1.57 2.82 27.87
N LEU A 462 1.35 2.50 26.60
CA LEU A 462 0.38 1.47 26.20
C LEU A 462 0.86 0.05 26.55
N CYS A 463 2.17 -0.18 26.56
CA CYS A 463 2.77 -1.45 26.93
C CYS A 463 2.70 -1.76 28.43
N GLN A 464 2.35 -0.81 29.29
CA GLN A 464 2.18 -1.05 30.74
C GLN A 464 1.13 -2.13 31.05
N THR A 465 0.20 -2.38 30.14
CA THR A 465 -0.84 -3.42 30.31
C THR A 465 -0.58 -4.70 29.53
N LEU A 466 0.62 -4.86 28.97
CA LEU A 466 1.05 -6.08 28.28
C LEU A 466 1.98 -6.90 29.18
N HIS A 467 1.98 -8.22 29.01
CA HIS A 467 2.82 -9.10 29.82
C HIS A 467 4.22 -9.25 29.21
N PRO A 468 5.25 -9.48 30.04
CA PRO A 468 6.55 -9.97 29.59
C PRO A 468 6.39 -11.15 28.63
N GLY A 469 7.03 -11.10 27.46
CA GLY A 469 6.86 -12.08 26.38
C GLY A 469 6.09 -11.57 25.16
N THR A 470 5.30 -10.50 25.33
CA THR A 470 4.43 -9.98 24.25
C THR A 470 5.25 -9.41 23.08
N LYS A 471 4.83 -9.72 21.86
CA LYS A 471 5.37 -9.20 20.60
C LYS A 471 4.56 -7.98 20.18
N VAL A 472 5.21 -6.82 20.11
CA VAL A 472 4.59 -5.54 19.78
C VAL A 472 4.93 -5.17 18.34
N TYR A 473 3.88 -4.96 17.54
CA TYR A 473 3.94 -4.52 16.15
C TYR A 473 3.53 -3.06 16.08
N CYS A 474 4.35 -2.22 15.47
CA CYS A 474 4.06 -0.80 15.32
C CYS A 474 4.78 -0.24 14.09
N ASP A 475 4.36 0.94 13.65
CA ASP A 475 4.93 1.61 12.49
C ASP A 475 6.25 2.34 12.80
N ARG A 476 6.81 3.03 11.80
CA ARG A 476 8.07 3.77 11.94
C ARG A 476 7.99 4.89 13.00
N PHE A 477 6.83 5.51 13.18
CA PHE A 477 6.67 6.60 14.14
C PHE A 477 6.97 6.13 15.58
N PHE A 478 6.72 4.86 15.88
CA PHE A 478 6.96 4.27 17.20
C PHE A 478 8.35 3.60 17.35
N THR A 479 9.02 3.24 16.25
CA THR A 479 10.29 2.48 16.27
C THR A 479 11.51 3.38 16.44
N THR A 480 11.87 3.71 17.69
CA THR A 480 13.15 4.35 18.02
C THR A 480 14.08 3.36 18.74
N ILE A 481 15.40 3.56 18.62
CA ILE A 481 16.40 2.69 19.28
C ILE A 481 16.19 2.70 20.81
N LYS A 482 16.03 3.90 21.40
CA LYS A 482 15.78 4.03 22.84
C LYS A 482 14.48 3.34 23.27
N GLY A 483 13.41 3.51 22.49
CA GLY A 483 12.13 2.83 22.75
C GLY A 483 12.26 1.30 22.71
N ALA A 484 12.96 0.77 21.71
CA ALA A 484 13.20 -0.67 21.58
C ALA A 484 14.05 -1.23 22.74
N GLN A 485 15.08 -0.50 23.19
CA GLN A 485 15.89 -0.89 24.34
C GLN A 485 15.06 -0.99 25.62
N ARG A 486 14.19 0.00 25.89
CA ARG A 486 13.29 -0.04 27.05
C ARG A 486 12.29 -1.18 27.00
N MET A 487 11.73 -1.46 25.82
CA MET A 487 10.84 -2.61 25.64
C MET A 487 11.58 -3.92 25.94
N MET A 488 12.83 -4.07 25.50
CA MET A 488 13.64 -5.25 25.80
C MET A 488 13.92 -5.43 27.31
N GLU A 489 14.18 -4.34 28.04
CA GLU A 489 14.31 -4.38 29.51
C GLU A 489 13.02 -4.90 30.19
N LYS A 490 11.86 -4.53 29.64
CA LYS A 490 10.54 -5.01 30.07
C LYS A 490 10.16 -6.38 29.51
N LYS A 491 11.07 -7.05 28.80
CA LYS A 491 10.85 -8.32 28.08
C LYS A 491 9.69 -8.25 27.08
N LEU A 492 9.47 -7.08 26.50
CA LEU A 492 8.53 -6.85 25.40
C LEU A 492 9.32 -6.80 24.09
N TYR A 493 8.85 -7.51 23.08
CA TYR A 493 9.59 -7.70 21.85
C TYR A 493 8.95 -6.86 20.75
N MET A 494 9.52 -5.70 20.48
CA MET A 494 9.18 -4.97 19.28
C MET A 494 9.71 -5.72 18.06
N THR A 495 8.95 -5.78 16.97
CA THR A 495 9.53 -6.18 15.69
C THR A 495 10.57 -5.14 15.27
N VAL A 496 11.82 -5.47 15.54
CA VAL A 496 12.99 -4.66 15.18
C VAL A 496 13.15 -4.60 13.67
N ASP A 497 13.72 -3.49 13.20
CA ASP A 497 13.93 -3.10 11.81
C ASP A 497 14.29 -4.31 10.93
N LEU A 498 13.57 -4.45 9.82
CA LEU A 498 13.87 -5.44 8.79
C LEU A 498 15.36 -5.38 8.39
N ALA A 499 15.96 -4.19 8.38
CA ALA A 499 17.38 -4.00 8.10
C ALA A 499 18.29 -4.67 9.16
N GLU A 500 17.96 -4.60 10.45
CA GLU A 500 18.74 -5.22 11.53
C GLU A 500 18.64 -6.75 11.49
N LYS A 501 17.43 -7.28 11.27
CA LYS A 501 17.24 -8.73 11.10
C LYS A 501 17.98 -9.28 9.88
N ILE A 502 17.94 -8.55 8.76
CA ILE A 502 18.70 -8.91 7.56
C ILE A 502 20.20 -8.87 7.86
N SER A 503 20.69 -7.82 8.53
CA SER A 503 22.12 -7.70 8.89
C SER A 503 22.59 -8.86 9.79
N ASN A 504 21.81 -9.20 10.82
CA ASN A 504 22.11 -10.31 11.73
C ASN A 504 22.07 -11.67 11.01
N ALA A 505 21.09 -11.91 10.12
CA ALA A 505 21.05 -13.13 9.31
C ALA A 505 22.23 -13.22 8.32
N LEU A 506 22.67 -12.08 7.78
CA LEU A 506 23.81 -12.00 6.87
C LEU A 506 25.16 -12.11 7.59
N SER A 507 25.23 -11.98 8.91
CA SER A 507 26.46 -12.16 9.69
C SER A 507 27.03 -13.58 9.55
N GLU A 508 26.16 -14.59 9.38
CA GLU A 508 26.55 -15.99 9.20
C GLU A 508 27.03 -16.30 7.77
N THR A 509 26.42 -15.69 6.74
CA THR A 509 26.74 -15.91 5.32
C THR A 509 27.77 -14.92 4.76
N GLY A 510 28.03 -13.83 5.49
CA GLY A 510 28.89 -12.71 5.14
C GLY A 510 28.23 -11.73 4.19
N VAL A 511 28.08 -10.48 4.62
CA VAL A 511 27.51 -9.35 3.83
C VAL A 511 28.19 -9.16 2.47
N LYS A 512 29.49 -9.50 2.37
CA LYS A 512 30.31 -9.43 1.14
C LYS A 512 29.82 -10.26 -0.05
N ASN A 513 28.92 -11.19 0.22
CA ASN A 513 28.36 -12.15 -0.72
C ASN A 513 26.94 -11.77 -1.17
N LEU A 514 26.34 -10.70 -0.62
CA LEU A 514 25.02 -10.23 -1.01
C LEU A 514 25.15 -9.39 -2.29
N ILE A 515 24.51 -9.86 -3.36
CA ILE A 515 24.50 -9.19 -4.67
C ILE A 515 23.26 -8.31 -4.82
N GLN A 516 22.12 -8.77 -4.30
CA GLN A 516 20.82 -8.12 -4.48
C GLN A 516 19.88 -8.47 -3.32
N LEU A 517 19.03 -7.51 -2.94
CA LEU A 517 17.92 -7.71 -2.02
C LEU A 517 16.61 -7.45 -2.78
N SER A 518 15.87 -8.52 -3.05
CA SER A 518 14.58 -8.46 -3.74
C SER A 518 13.45 -8.25 -2.75
N MET A 519 12.58 -7.26 -2.99
CA MET A 519 11.52 -6.91 -2.05
C MET A 519 10.20 -6.53 -2.74
N ASP A 520 9.11 -6.71 -2.00
CA ASP A 520 7.75 -6.63 -2.55
C ASP A 520 7.12 -5.24 -2.36
N GLY A 521 6.87 -4.51 -3.45
CA GLY A 521 6.19 -3.20 -3.43
C GLY A 521 7.06 -1.98 -3.03
N PRO A 522 6.63 -0.76 -3.39
CA PRO A 522 7.54 0.39 -3.53
C PRO A 522 7.78 1.25 -2.27
N HIS A 523 6.95 1.26 -1.22
CA HIS A 523 7.12 2.29 -0.16
C HIS A 523 7.82 1.81 1.11
N VAL A 524 7.56 0.60 1.58
CA VAL A 524 8.15 0.08 2.83
C VAL A 524 9.57 -0.45 2.61
N ASN A 525 9.88 -0.87 1.38
CA ASN A 525 11.06 -1.68 1.09
C ASN A 525 12.27 -0.90 0.54
N TRP A 526 12.08 0.26 -0.10
CA TRP A 526 13.24 1.05 -0.56
C TRP A 526 14.04 1.65 0.58
N LYS A 527 13.40 1.99 1.71
CA LYS A 527 14.15 2.52 2.86
C LYS A 527 15.01 1.43 3.52
N ALA A 528 14.48 0.22 3.66
CA ALA A 528 15.25 -0.94 4.11
C ALA A 528 16.41 -1.25 3.14
N PHE A 529 16.16 -1.18 1.82
CA PHE A 529 17.21 -1.24 0.80
C PHE A 529 18.29 -0.19 1.04
N SER A 530 17.92 1.08 1.21
CA SER A 530 18.85 2.20 1.39
C SER A 530 19.66 2.10 2.68
N LEU A 531 19.03 1.68 3.78
CA LEU A 531 19.71 1.49 5.06
C LEU A 531 20.71 0.32 4.99
N LEU A 532 20.29 -0.80 4.42
CA LEU A 532 21.18 -1.93 4.20
C LEU A 532 22.31 -1.56 3.25
N GLN A 533 22.01 -0.88 2.13
CA GLN A 533 23.00 -0.38 1.17
C GLN A 533 24.10 0.44 1.85
N LYS A 534 23.73 1.37 2.73
CA LYS A 534 24.69 2.17 3.51
C LYS A 534 25.58 1.30 4.38
N GLU A 535 25.02 0.27 5.01
CA GLU A 535 25.76 -0.64 5.88
C GLU A 535 26.70 -1.58 5.09
N ILE A 536 26.25 -2.09 3.95
CA ILE A 536 27.09 -2.91 3.04
C ILE A 536 28.22 -2.09 2.46
N GLN A 537 27.94 -0.84 2.08
CA GLN A 537 28.96 0.08 1.58
C GLN A 537 30.03 0.37 2.64
N LYS A 538 29.62 0.56 3.91
CA LYS A 538 30.58 0.69 5.04
C LYS A 538 31.43 -0.56 5.25
N GLN A 539 30.87 -1.76 5.08
CA GLN A 539 31.55 -3.01 5.43
C GLN A 539 32.39 -3.60 4.28
N VAL A 540 31.98 -3.41 3.02
CA VAL A 540 32.56 -4.15 1.87
C VAL A 540 32.79 -3.27 0.64
N ASP A 541 32.53 -1.96 0.72
CA ASP A 541 32.65 -1.02 -0.41
C ASP A 541 32.01 -1.54 -1.72
N LYS A 542 30.81 -2.10 -1.59
CA LYS A 542 30.02 -2.63 -2.71
C LYS A 542 28.61 -2.08 -2.66
N LEU A 543 28.05 -1.83 -3.84
CA LEU A 543 26.67 -1.43 -4.02
C LEU A 543 25.82 -2.67 -4.36
N LEU A 544 24.67 -2.84 -3.70
CA LEU A 544 23.68 -3.82 -4.12
C LEU A 544 23.10 -3.45 -5.48
N LEU A 545 22.86 -4.48 -6.30
CA LEU A 545 22.18 -4.33 -7.57
C LEU A 545 20.69 -4.01 -7.34
N ASN A 546 20.24 -2.86 -7.85
CA ASN A 546 18.85 -2.45 -7.77
C ASN A 546 18.09 -2.87 -9.05
N ILE A 547 17.25 -3.90 -8.95
CA ILE A 547 16.43 -4.42 -10.07
C ILE A 547 15.00 -3.84 -10.05
N GLY A 548 14.67 -2.96 -9.09
CA GLY A 548 13.32 -2.44 -8.92
C GLY A 548 12.45 -3.29 -7.97
N SER A 549 11.21 -2.86 -7.77
CA SER A 549 10.22 -3.55 -6.95
C SER A 549 9.49 -4.63 -7.74
N CYS A 550 8.91 -5.61 -7.04
CA CYS A 550 8.06 -6.64 -7.66
C CYS A 550 7.06 -6.08 -8.67
N GLY A 551 7.10 -6.58 -9.90
CA GLY A 551 6.24 -6.12 -10.98
C GLY A 551 4.75 -6.37 -10.74
N LEU A 552 4.39 -7.45 -10.03
CA LEU A 552 2.99 -7.76 -9.70
C LEU A 552 2.34 -6.61 -8.91
N HIS A 553 3.09 -5.95 -8.03
CA HIS A 553 2.58 -4.80 -7.28
C HIS A 553 2.24 -3.60 -8.16
N ILE A 554 3.02 -3.36 -9.22
CA ILE A 554 2.72 -2.31 -10.21
C ILE A 554 1.38 -2.61 -10.90
N LEU A 555 1.17 -3.86 -11.32
CA LEU A 555 -0.09 -4.28 -11.95
C LEU A 555 -1.27 -4.22 -10.98
N HIS A 556 -1.10 -4.67 -9.74
CA HIS A 556 -2.14 -4.58 -8.71
C HIS A 556 -2.56 -3.13 -8.43
N ASN A 557 -1.59 -2.21 -8.31
CA ASN A 557 -1.86 -0.80 -8.09
C ASN A 557 -2.55 -0.16 -9.30
N ALA A 558 -2.16 -0.52 -10.52
CA ALA A 558 -2.81 -0.03 -11.73
C ALA A 558 -4.29 -0.44 -11.81
N PHE A 559 -4.62 -1.68 -11.43
CA PHE A 559 -6.03 -2.12 -11.33
C PHE A 559 -6.80 -1.36 -10.24
N ARG A 560 -6.18 -1.18 -9.07
CA ARG A 560 -6.78 -0.42 -7.96
C ARG A 560 -7.11 1.01 -8.37
N GLU A 561 -6.15 1.73 -8.95
CA GLU A 561 -6.34 3.09 -9.41
C GLU A 561 -7.34 3.16 -10.58
N GLY A 562 -7.30 2.19 -11.50
CA GLY A 562 -8.33 2.03 -12.51
C GLY A 562 -9.73 1.98 -11.93
N CYS A 563 -9.96 1.13 -10.92
CA CYS A 563 -11.27 1.01 -10.27
C CYS A 563 -11.69 2.30 -9.55
N LYS A 564 -10.78 2.99 -8.87
CA LYS A 564 -11.08 4.28 -8.24
C LYS A 564 -11.48 5.34 -9.25
N THR A 565 -10.70 5.50 -10.33
CA THR A 565 -10.95 6.52 -11.37
C THR A 565 -12.24 6.25 -12.13
N THR A 566 -12.62 4.98 -12.29
CA THR A 566 -13.91 4.62 -12.90
C THR A 566 -15.13 4.95 -12.03
N GLY A 567 -14.93 5.21 -10.73
CA GLY A 567 -16.02 5.31 -9.75
C GLY A 567 -16.77 3.99 -9.53
N TRP A 568 -16.25 2.87 -10.03
CA TRP A 568 -16.87 1.56 -9.87
C TRP A 568 -16.58 1.05 -8.46
N ASP A 569 -17.61 0.98 -7.62
CA ASP A 569 -17.53 0.59 -6.21
C ASP A 569 -17.31 -0.94 -6.02
N ILE A 570 -16.41 -1.51 -6.83
CA ILE A 570 -16.10 -2.95 -6.92
C ILE A 570 -15.49 -3.44 -5.62
N GLU A 571 -14.55 -2.67 -5.05
CA GLU A 571 -13.91 -3.02 -3.78
C GLU A 571 -14.95 -3.17 -2.67
N HIS A 572 -15.83 -2.18 -2.51
CA HIS A 572 -16.87 -2.20 -1.50
C HIS A 572 -17.88 -3.32 -1.78
N THR A 573 -18.35 -3.45 -3.02
CA THR A 573 -19.32 -4.49 -3.41
C THR A 573 -18.81 -5.90 -3.10
N LEU A 574 -17.60 -6.26 -3.56
CA LEU A 574 -17.03 -7.59 -3.34
C LEU A 574 -16.69 -7.84 -1.86
N SER A 575 -16.21 -6.82 -1.15
CA SER A 575 -15.95 -6.92 0.29
C SER A 575 -17.25 -7.12 1.07
N SER A 576 -18.29 -6.33 0.77
CA SER A 576 -19.60 -6.43 1.42
C SER A 576 -20.26 -7.77 1.15
N LEU A 577 -20.16 -8.32 -0.06
CA LEU A 577 -20.69 -9.65 -0.39
C LEU A 577 -20.09 -10.75 0.48
N TYR A 578 -18.79 -10.69 0.75
CA TYR A 578 -18.14 -11.63 1.66
C TYR A 578 -18.63 -11.43 3.10
N TRP A 579 -18.52 -10.21 3.63
CA TRP A 579 -18.86 -9.89 5.01
C TRP A 579 -20.35 -10.00 5.33
N LEU A 580 -21.23 -10.01 4.32
CA LEU A 580 -22.65 -10.25 4.50
C LEU A 580 -22.91 -11.65 5.06
N PHE A 581 -22.13 -12.65 4.63
CA PHE A 581 -22.30 -14.07 4.99
C PHE A 581 -21.20 -14.59 5.93
N HIS A 582 -20.03 -13.98 5.93
CA HIS A 582 -18.93 -14.36 6.80
C HIS A 582 -19.31 -14.23 8.28
N ASP A 583 -19.01 -15.25 9.08
CA ASP A 583 -19.33 -15.36 10.51
C ASP A 583 -20.82 -15.16 10.88
N CYS A 584 -21.74 -15.30 9.91
CA CYS A 584 -23.17 -15.23 10.17
C CYS A 584 -23.89 -16.49 9.67
N PRO A 585 -23.91 -17.58 10.47
CA PRO A 585 -24.54 -18.85 10.10
C PRO A 585 -26.01 -18.69 9.71
N ALA A 586 -26.75 -17.82 10.39
CA ALA A 586 -28.17 -17.55 10.09
C ALA A 586 -28.37 -16.95 8.69
N ARG A 587 -27.57 -15.94 8.30
CA ARG A 587 -27.65 -15.36 6.94
C ARG A 587 -27.20 -16.34 5.87
N HIS A 588 -26.26 -17.22 6.20
CA HIS A 588 -25.84 -18.28 5.31
C HIS A 588 -26.96 -19.31 5.12
N GLU A 589 -27.62 -19.74 6.19
CA GLU A 589 -28.78 -20.64 6.14
C GLU A 589 -29.95 -20.03 5.35
N ASP A 590 -30.27 -18.75 5.59
CA ASP A 590 -31.29 -18.02 4.83
C ASP A 590 -30.96 -17.96 3.34
N PHE A 591 -29.69 -17.68 2.99
CA PHE A 591 -29.22 -17.65 1.61
C PHE A 591 -29.33 -19.02 0.93
N VAL A 592 -28.91 -20.09 1.61
CA VAL A 592 -29.03 -21.46 1.11
C VAL A 592 -30.50 -21.83 0.90
N THR A 593 -31.36 -21.47 1.86
CA THR A 593 -32.80 -21.75 1.79
C THR A 593 -33.46 -20.99 0.64
N ALA A 594 -33.11 -19.72 0.45
CA ALA A 594 -33.70 -18.87 -0.58
C ALA A 594 -33.19 -19.17 -2.00
N THR A 595 -31.92 -19.59 -2.14
CA THR A 595 -31.26 -19.73 -3.46
C THR A 595 -30.97 -21.17 -3.85
N GLY A 596 -31.03 -22.13 -2.91
CA GLY A 596 -30.57 -23.49 -3.09
C GLY A 596 -29.05 -23.64 -3.27
N CYS A 597 -28.27 -22.54 -3.10
CA CYS A 597 -26.84 -22.53 -3.33
C CYS A 597 -26.06 -22.59 -2.01
N SER A 598 -25.29 -23.66 -1.81
CA SER A 598 -24.38 -23.84 -0.65
C SER A 598 -22.99 -23.24 -0.83
N THR A 599 -22.75 -22.55 -1.94
CA THR A 599 -21.42 -22.04 -2.27
C THR A 599 -21.18 -20.68 -1.63
N VAL A 600 -20.12 -20.57 -0.82
CA VAL A 600 -19.73 -19.34 -0.12
C VAL A 600 -19.01 -18.32 -1.01
N MET A 601 -19.17 -17.03 -0.67
CA MET A 601 -18.38 -15.93 -1.20
C MET A 601 -16.92 -16.02 -0.75
N LEU A 602 -15.99 -15.58 -1.60
CA LEU A 602 -14.57 -15.56 -1.29
C LEU A 602 -14.15 -14.18 -0.78
N LYS A 603 -13.14 -14.14 0.10
CA LYS A 603 -12.61 -12.89 0.67
C LYS A 603 -11.90 -12.08 -0.41
N PHE A 604 -12.29 -10.83 -0.57
CA PHE A 604 -11.61 -9.88 -1.46
C PHE A 604 -10.31 -9.36 -0.83
N CYS A 605 -9.19 -9.43 -1.56
CA CYS A 605 -7.89 -8.92 -1.12
C CYS A 605 -7.58 -7.54 -1.75
N LYS A 606 -7.67 -6.47 -0.97
CA LYS A 606 -7.52 -5.08 -1.46
C LYS A 606 -6.18 -4.75 -2.11
N HIS A 607 -5.15 -5.55 -1.84
CA HIS A 607 -3.77 -5.31 -2.30
C HIS A 607 -3.37 -6.25 -3.45
N ARG A 608 -4.10 -7.34 -3.70
CA ARG A 608 -3.76 -8.37 -4.71
C ARG A 608 -4.84 -8.52 -5.78
N TRP A 609 -5.08 -7.45 -6.51
CA TRP A 609 -6.16 -7.34 -7.51
C TRP A 609 -6.20 -8.45 -8.58
N LEU A 610 -5.05 -8.98 -9.01
CA LEU A 610 -4.99 -10.06 -10.01
C LEU A 610 -5.44 -11.40 -9.42
N GLU A 611 -5.23 -11.62 -8.13
CA GLU A 611 -5.68 -12.85 -7.44
C GLU A 611 -7.21 -12.83 -7.21
N ASN A 612 -7.81 -11.63 -7.16
CA ASN A 612 -9.26 -11.44 -6.98
C ASN A 612 -10.10 -11.81 -8.20
N VAL A 613 -9.50 -12.19 -9.34
CA VAL A 613 -10.26 -12.67 -10.51
C VAL A 613 -11.18 -13.84 -10.12
N THR A 614 -10.71 -14.72 -9.24
CA THR A 614 -11.50 -15.84 -8.69
C THR A 614 -12.65 -15.36 -7.79
N VAL A 615 -12.41 -14.33 -6.97
CA VAL A 615 -13.40 -13.70 -6.10
C VAL A 615 -14.51 -13.06 -6.93
N THR A 616 -14.15 -12.28 -7.95
CA THR A 616 -15.09 -11.66 -8.88
C THR A 616 -15.87 -12.71 -9.67
N GLY A 617 -15.20 -13.76 -10.16
CA GLY A 617 -15.86 -14.88 -10.84
C GLY A 617 -16.84 -15.63 -9.94
N ARG A 618 -16.54 -15.78 -8.65
CA ARG A 618 -17.45 -16.37 -7.65
C ARG A 618 -18.64 -15.45 -7.39
N ALA A 619 -18.41 -14.16 -7.19
CA ALA A 619 -19.45 -13.16 -7.01
C ALA A 619 -20.41 -13.15 -8.20
N LEU A 620 -19.91 -13.17 -9.44
CA LEU A 620 -20.73 -13.23 -10.65
C LEU A 620 -21.59 -14.49 -10.77
N LYS A 621 -21.09 -15.64 -10.29
CA LYS A 621 -21.87 -16.90 -10.28
C LYS A 621 -23.01 -16.87 -9.26
N LEU A 622 -22.81 -16.17 -8.15
CA LEU A 622 -23.73 -16.11 -7.02
C LEU A 622 -24.65 -14.88 -7.06
N TRP A 623 -24.28 -13.84 -7.80
CA TRP A 623 -25.11 -12.68 -8.05
C TRP A 623 -26.32 -13.10 -8.90
N PRO A 624 -27.55 -12.72 -8.52
CA PRO A 624 -28.74 -13.36 -9.06
C PRO A 624 -28.84 -13.17 -10.57
N ARG A 625 -29.13 -14.29 -11.26
CA ARG A 625 -29.54 -14.28 -12.66
C ARG A 625 -30.71 -13.30 -12.84
N PRO A 626 -30.79 -12.56 -13.97
CA PRO A 626 -31.86 -11.60 -14.25
C PRO A 626 -33.29 -12.15 -14.13
N ASP A 627 -33.44 -13.47 -14.10
CA ASP A 627 -34.69 -14.22 -14.11
C ASP A 627 -35.47 -14.08 -12.78
N LEU A 628 -34.78 -13.78 -11.66
CA LEU A 628 -35.40 -13.52 -10.35
C LEU A 628 -36.17 -12.19 -10.27
N ARG A 629 -36.14 -11.36 -11.32
CA ARG A 629 -37.02 -10.17 -11.44
C ARG A 629 -38.41 -10.48 -12.01
N ARG A 630 -38.69 -11.69 -12.50
CA ARG A 630 -39.92 -11.98 -13.29
C ARG A 630 -40.96 -12.89 -12.65
N GLU A 631 -40.71 -13.51 -11.51
CA GLU A 631 -41.73 -14.37 -10.85
C GLU A 631 -42.52 -13.68 -9.70
N GLY A 632 -42.32 -12.37 -9.50
CA GLY A 632 -43.16 -11.57 -8.59
C GLY A 632 -44.31 -10.81 -9.25
N THR A 633 -44.44 -10.85 -10.58
CA THR A 633 -45.39 -9.99 -11.33
C THR A 633 -46.30 -10.78 -12.25
N SER A 634 -47.16 -11.62 -11.68
CA SER A 634 -48.44 -11.94 -12.33
C SER A 634 -49.54 -12.31 -11.33
N ARG A 635 -50.16 -11.29 -10.71
CA ARG A 635 -51.63 -11.09 -10.67
C ARG A 635 -52.05 -9.90 -9.78
N GLN A 636 -52.67 -8.93 -10.47
CA GLN A 636 -53.73 -8.00 -10.04
C GLN A 636 -53.44 -6.94 -8.96
N THR A 637 -53.05 -5.76 -9.45
CA THR A 637 -53.65 -4.43 -9.17
C THR A 637 -54.33 -4.19 -7.81
N SER A 638 -53.62 -3.53 -6.89
CA SER A 638 -54.03 -2.22 -6.33
C SER A 638 -52.98 -1.67 -5.35
N GLY A 639 -52.33 -0.58 -5.76
CA GLY A 639 -51.68 0.45 -4.94
C GLY A 639 -51.05 0.10 -3.59
N SER A 640 -49.79 -0.36 -3.60
CA SER A 640 -48.76 0.06 -2.65
C SER A 640 -47.40 -0.06 -3.33
N LYS A 641 -46.54 0.95 -3.19
CA LYS A 641 -45.13 0.85 -3.56
C LYS A 641 -44.33 0.78 -2.27
N ASP A 642 -44.15 -0.45 -1.78
CA ASP A 642 -43.12 -0.78 -0.82
C ASP A 642 -41.86 -1.31 -1.53
N GLN A 643 -40.74 -0.93 -0.93
CA GLN A 643 -39.51 -1.69 -0.69
C GLN A 643 -39.05 -2.69 -1.76
N VAL A 644 -37.79 -2.55 -2.22
CA VAL A 644 -36.84 -3.68 -2.37
C VAL A 644 -35.39 -3.15 -2.39
N PHE A 645 -34.57 -3.72 -1.47
CA PHE A 645 -33.11 -3.78 -1.27
C PHE A 645 -32.25 -2.50 -1.26
#